data_AF-A0A3D3HYA0-F1
#
_entry.id   AF-A0A3D3HYA0-F1
#
_cell.length_a   1.000
_cell.length_b   1.000
_cell.length_c   1.000
_cell.angle_alpha   90.00
_cell.angle_beta   90.00
_cell.angle_gamma   90.00
#
_symmetry.space_group_name_H-M   'P 1'
#
loop_
_entity.id
_entity.type
_entity.pdbx_description
1 polymer ?
#
loop_
_entity_poly.entity_id
_entity_poly.type
_entity_poly.pdbx_seq_one_letter_code
_entity_poly.pdbx_strand_id
1 'polypeptide(L)'
;MPLLKSTQPIRHRKGSSLIELLVVIVIFLIGVLAMVQIFPLGLNVIQRTRAITQAENLARAELERIQGQSGYLPEMIVPVTYNYTVGGVVITVNPNRLTTNLMPDQGLAGGDIDANGNVLINGNPIGNWALVSGSNLYNRVIGEGQPVPGPRRLNNGVPGLDFGSLMTLRFAPIYDDGSAGVFTVYGNDYQRNWGDRSRGFPSPGRTRDYEFYFVDANNTDDENFVGEDQIWIAPAQRVSYRVTFSFNYDDGVQTGQYEVIIPITLDPLAPPPFARIGTDESTATNYWVISLPQLVGQPDINGNTNYVPANYRDTDWWSVRVQRQFERLNVATPFSGDPYQFKVLSPSTGQILINPQAASTTVPSRAGRAPLFARTDYTVYDWRLIRDEFRVPTQGSVARKLVINGIMPRSGTEPDGRNFSGLGLSTPDVTGAAGSQDFILFDVETGGVILGNENNNPNAPGFPQSPNSAYAVDKTNGYIEFRDVDNTNPDLSAYICYPTGNNATPWTAPVLVDDISGRNVRALYRGQGAWSVQPFKAAAYYRPVYGFNANGLAPGEAFIGGTNGVGNNFRIYFPPSDLGQQVIIDEVWFNTGTGAQVLKGQEFQITAIEPGLNLAYADIRDKAPAGSVFDFSQGYAVRGIRGASMKVRVLWNPTFFRLVSDGPTNYARLEEWQRSYRRTETQSFAVRGTER
;
A
#
# COMPACT_ATOMS: atom_id res chain seq x y z
N MET A 1 -33.05 43.06 -99.30
CA MET A 1 -32.94 41.64 -99.71
C MET A 1 -31.67 41.52 -100.54
N PRO A 2 -30.84 40.46 -100.42
CA PRO A 2 -30.67 39.49 -99.32
C PRO A 2 -29.76 40.13 -98.22
N LEU A 3 -28.85 39.46 -97.48
CA LEU A 3 -29.02 38.39 -96.48
C LEU A 3 -28.00 38.61 -95.33
N LEU A 4 -28.26 38.06 -94.12
CA LEU A 4 -27.25 37.92 -93.05
C LEU A 4 -26.64 36.51 -93.05
N LYS A 5 -25.35 36.40 -92.68
CA LYS A 5 -24.70 35.13 -92.35
C LYS A 5 -23.95 35.29 -91.02
N SER A 6 -24.55 34.78 -89.94
CA SER A 6 -23.98 34.75 -88.58
C SER A 6 -23.84 33.29 -88.15
N THR A 7 -22.62 32.86 -87.88
CA THR A 7 -22.29 31.50 -87.45
C THR A 7 -22.58 31.31 -85.95
N GLN A 8 -23.31 30.25 -85.61
CA GLN A 8 -23.43 29.74 -84.24
C GLN A 8 -22.91 28.28 -84.19
N PRO A 9 -22.10 27.90 -83.19
CA PRO A 9 -21.45 26.58 -83.14
C PRO A 9 -22.39 25.47 -82.63
N ILE A 10 -22.18 24.26 -83.13
CA ILE A 10 -22.93 23.06 -82.75
C ILE A 10 -22.57 22.64 -81.31
N ARG A 11 -23.56 22.64 -80.42
CA ARG A 11 -23.42 22.17 -79.04
C ARG A 11 -23.75 20.66 -78.97
N HIS A 12 -22.73 19.81 -79.09
CA HIS A 12 -22.90 18.37 -78.84
C HIS A 12 -23.26 18.12 -77.37
N ARG A 13 -24.51 17.71 -77.11
CA ARG A 13 -24.84 16.99 -75.87
C ARG A 13 -24.37 15.55 -76.01
N LYS A 14 -23.28 15.19 -75.34
CA LYS A 14 -22.96 13.77 -75.09
C LYS A 14 -23.85 13.29 -73.94
N GLY A 15 -24.60 12.21 -74.16
CA GLY A 15 -25.28 11.50 -73.07
C GLY A 15 -24.26 10.70 -72.27
N SER A 16 -24.34 10.76 -70.94
CA SER A 16 -23.51 9.95 -70.03
C SER A 16 -23.73 8.47 -70.30
N SER A 17 -22.66 7.70 -70.48
CA SER A 17 -22.81 6.27 -70.76
C SER A 17 -23.17 5.49 -69.50
N LEU A 18 -23.86 4.35 -69.64
CA LEU A 18 -24.20 3.49 -68.50
C LEU A 18 -22.94 2.97 -67.77
N ILE A 19 -21.83 2.79 -68.51
CA ILE A 19 -20.51 2.45 -67.96
C ILE A 19 -19.96 3.57 -67.08
N GLU A 20 -20.11 4.82 -67.49
CA GLU A 20 -19.65 6.01 -66.74
C GLU A 20 -20.38 6.15 -65.40
N LEU A 21 -21.70 5.92 -65.39
CA LEU A 21 -22.49 5.90 -64.15
C LEU A 21 -22.14 4.72 -63.24
N LEU A 22 -21.87 3.53 -63.82
CA LEU A 22 -21.43 2.36 -63.05
C LEU A 22 -20.03 2.57 -62.44
N VAL A 23 -19.10 3.18 -63.18
CA VAL A 23 -17.77 3.56 -62.69
C VAL A 23 -17.87 4.58 -61.55
N VAL A 24 -18.73 5.60 -61.68
CA VAL A 24 -18.98 6.57 -60.59
C VAL A 24 -19.53 5.88 -59.35
N ILE A 25 -20.50 4.96 -59.49
CA ILE A 25 -21.02 4.19 -58.35
C ILE A 25 -19.92 3.35 -57.71
N VAL A 26 -19.10 2.63 -58.49
CA VAL A 26 -18.01 1.79 -57.95
C VAL A 26 -16.96 2.63 -57.22
N ILE A 27 -16.54 3.77 -57.80
CA ILE A 27 -15.60 4.70 -57.15
C ILE A 27 -16.19 5.26 -55.85
N PHE A 28 -17.48 5.63 -55.85
CA PHE A 28 -18.16 6.10 -54.65
C PHE A 28 -18.26 5.01 -53.58
N LEU A 29 -18.58 3.77 -53.95
CA LEU A 29 -18.69 2.63 -53.04
C LEU A 29 -17.32 2.30 -52.41
N ILE A 30 -16.25 2.31 -53.20
CA ILE A 30 -14.86 2.18 -52.72
C ILE A 30 -14.49 3.34 -51.79
N GLY A 31 -14.87 4.57 -52.14
CA GLY A 31 -14.63 5.75 -51.30
C GLY A 31 -15.31 5.68 -49.94
N VAL A 32 -16.58 5.26 -49.90
CA VAL A 32 -17.33 5.05 -48.65
C VAL A 32 -16.75 3.88 -47.85
N LEU A 33 -16.39 2.76 -48.49
CA LEU A 33 -15.73 1.62 -47.82
C LEU A 33 -14.40 2.02 -47.18
N ALA A 34 -13.57 2.78 -47.90
CA ALA A 34 -12.31 3.30 -47.37
C ALA A 34 -12.54 4.24 -46.18
N MET A 35 -13.52 5.14 -46.26
CA MET A 35 -13.93 6.00 -45.14
C MET A 35 -14.33 5.17 -43.91
N VAL A 36 -15.23 4.19 -44.10
CA VAL A 36 -15.77 3.33 -43.04
C VAL A 36 -14.68 2.44 -42.40
N GLN A 37 -13.64 2.06 -43.15
CA GLN A 37 -12.50 1.32 -42.60
C GLN A 37 -11.50 2.22 -41.84
N ILE A 38 -11.28 3.46 -42.30
CA ILE A 38 -10.30 4.39 -41.70
C ILE A 38 -10.84 5.03 -40.41
N PHE A 39 -12.13 5.38 -40.35
CA PHE A 39 -12.70 6.09 -39.17
C PHE A 39 -12.56 5.34 -37.83
N PRO A 40 -12.86 4.03 -37.71
CA PRO A 40 -12.69 3.30 -36.45
C PRO A 40 -11.23 3.26 -35.98
N LEU A 41 -10.27 3.16 -36.89
CA LEU A 41 -8.85 3.20 -36.58
C LEU A 41 -8.46 4.58 -36.01
N GLY A 42 -8.90 5.67 -36.64
CA GLY A 42 -8.66 7.04 -36.14
C GLY A 42 -9.24 7.30 -34.76
N LEU A 43 -10.48 6.85 -34.49
CA LEU A 43 -11.10 6.98 -33.18
C LEU A 43 -10.36 6.18 -32.09
N ASN A 44 -9.92 4.96 -32.40
CA ASN A 44 -9.15 4.14 -31.46
C ASN A 44 -7.79 4.78 -31.11
N VAL A 45 -7.13 5.45 -32.06
CA VAL A 45 -5.90 6.22 -31.80
C VAL A 45 -6.19 7.40 -30.87
N ILE A 46 -7.23 8.18 -31.13
CA ILE A 46 -7.61 9.34 -30.29
C ILE A 46 -7.95 8.90 -28.86
N GLN A 47 -8.72 7.81 -28.69
CA GLN A 47 -9.02 7.24 -27.38
C GLN A 47 -7.76 6.75 -26.66
N ARG A 48 -6.83 6.09 -27.38
CA ARG A 48 -5.55 5.63 -26.81
C ARG A 48 -4.70 6.81 -26.35
N THR A 49 -4.55 7.85 -27.15
CA THR A 49 -3.78 9.05 -26.78
C THR A 49 -4.40 9.75 -25.57
N ARG A 50 -5.73 9.95 -25.57
CA ARG A 50 -6.45 10.51 -24.40
C ARG A 50 -6.21 9.69 -23.14
N ALA A 51 -6.26 8.37 -23.23
CA ALA A 51 -6.02 7.49 -22.08
C ALA A 51 -4.57 7.56 -21.58
N ILE A 52 -3.57 7.68 -22.47
CA ILE A 52 -2.16 7.86 -22.08
C ILE A 52 -1.98 9.20 -21.36
N THR A 53 -2.49 10.30 -21.91
CA THR A 53 -2.43 11.62 -21.24
C THR A 53 -3.14 11.61 -19.88
N GLN A 54 -4.29 10.93 -19.77
CA GLN A 54 -5.00 10.76 -18.51
C GLN A 54 -4.21 9.93 -17.50
N ALA A 55 -3.51 8.87 -17.95
CA ALA A 55 -2.63 8.06 -17.11
C ALA A 55 -1.41 8.84 -16.61
N GLU A 56 -0.79 9.65 -17.46
CA GLU A 56 0.32 10.54 -17.08
C GLU A 56 -0.13 11.59 -16.04
N ASN A 57 -1.30 12.20 -16.24
CA ASN A 57 -1.84 13.18 -15.29
C ASN A 57 -2.17 12.53 -13.94
N LEU A 58 -2.76 11.33 -13.92
CA LEU A 58 -2.97 10.54 -12.69
C LEU A 58 -1.65 10.22 -11.97
N ALA A 59 -0.64 9.78 -12.72
CA ALA A 59 0.67 9.42 -12.16
C ALA A 59 1.37 10.64 -11.53
N ARG A 60 1.33 11.80 -12.21
CA ARG A 60 1.91 13.05 -11.70
C ARG A 60 1.15 13.58 -10.49
N ALA A 61 -0.18 13.65 -10.56
CA ALA A 61 -0.99 14.17 -9.45
C ALA A 61 -0.80 13.37 -8.14
N GLU A 62 -0.76 12.03 -8.22
CA GLU A 62 -0.49 11.20 -7.05
C GLU A 62 0.97 11.36 -6.56
N LEU A 63 1.93 11.48 -7.48
CA LEU A 63 3.33 11.68 -7.13
C LEU A 63 3.56 13.05 -6.46
N GLU A 64 2.94 14.12 -6.95
CA GLU A 64 2.94 15.46 -6.34
C GLU A 64 2.29 15.44 -4.96
N ARG A 65 1.15 14.75 -4.79
CA ARG A 65 0.47 14.56 -3.50
C ARG A 65 1.36 13.84 -2.49
N ILE A 66 2.07 12.80 -2.92
CA ILE A 66 3.01 12.04 -2.08
C ILE A 66 4.26 12.88 -1.74
N GLN A 67 4.84 13.60 -2.70
CA GLN A 67 6.00 14.47 -2.53
C GLN A 67 5.75 15.63 -1.57
N GLY A 68 4.59 16.30 -1.71
CA GLY A 68 4.20 17.46 -0.90
C GLY A 68 4.11 17.18 0.61
N GLN A 69 4.23 15.91 1.00
CA GLN A 69 4.19 15.48 2.38
C GLN A 69 5.26 14.39 2.69
N SER A 70 6.48 14.59 2.19
CA SER A 70 7.60 13.64 2.24
C SER A 70 8.03 13.17 3.65
N GLY A 71 7.77 13.95 4.70
CA GLY A 71 8.10 13.60 6.09
C GLY A 71 7.33 12.41 6.66
N TYR A 72 6.16 12.08 6.11
CA TYR A 72 5.29 11.00 6.60
C TYR A 72 5.12 9.86 5.57
N LEU A 73 6.11 9.67 4.70
CA LEU A 73 6.14 8.52 3.79
C LEU A 73 6.25 7.19 4.56
N PRO A 74 5.71 6.08 4.02
CA PRO A 74 5.97 4.76 4.55
C PRO A 74 7.46 4.40 4.53
N GLU A 75 7.83 3.33 5.23
CA GLU A 75 9.17 2.74 5.17
C GLU A 75 9.35 2.01 3.83
N MET A 76 8.33 1.26 3.41
CA MET A 76 8.26 0.54 2.14
C MET A 76 6.81 0.23 1.76
N ILE A 77 6.57 -0.09 0.48
CA ILE A 77 5.31 -0.68 0.01
C ILE A 77 5.65 -2.01 -0.65
N VAL A 78 5.14 -3.11 -0.12
CA VAL A 78 5.59 -4.47 -0.46
C VAL A 78 4.51 -5.30 -1.18
N PRO A 79 4.92 -6.23 -2.05
CA PRO A 79 4.03 -7.22 -2.63
C PRO A 79 3.44 -8.18 -1.60
N VAL A 80 2.25 -8.70 -1.89
CA VAL A 80 1.58 -9.72 -1.09
C VAL A 80 1.20 -10.96 -1.89
N THR A 81 0.93 -12.03 -1.14
CA THR A 81 0.23 -13.23 -1.56
C THR A 81 -0.98 -13.42 -0.64
N TYR A 82 -2.09 -13.90 -1.20
CA TYR A 82 -3.31 -14.23 -0.47
C TYR A 82 -3.37 -15.74 -0.30
N ASN A 83 -3.19 -16.22 0.93
CA ASN A 83 -3.21 -17.64 1.26
C ASN A 83 -4.47 -18.00 2.05
N TYR A 84 -4.98 -19.21 1.86
CA TYR A 84 -6.06 -19.75 2.69
C TYR A 84 -5.49 -20.62 3.82
N THR A 85 -5.95 -20.39 5.06
CA THR A 85 -5.60 -21.21 6.23
C THR A 85 -6.87 -21.65 6.96
N VAL A 86 -6.74 -22.61 7.88
CA VAL A 86 -7.85 -23.04 8.75
C VAL A 86 -8.15 -21.93 9.77
N GLY A 87 -8.97 -20.98 9.35
CA GLY A 87 -9.30 -19.76 10.09
C GLY A 87 -9.66 -18.57 9.21
N GLY A 88 -9.24 -18.56 7.94
CA GLY A 88 -9.58 -17.49 6.99
C GLY A 88 -8.55 -17.28 5.89
N VAL A 89 -8.55 -16.08 5.31
CA VAL A 89 -7.56 -15.65 4.32
C VAL A 89 -6.46 -14.86 5.03
N VAL A 90 -5.22 -15.34 4.90
CA VAL A 90 -4.03 -14.69 5.46
C VAL A 90 -3.28 -13.97 4.34
N ILE A 91 -2.92 -12.72 4.59
CA ILE A 91 -2.17 -11.88 3.66
C ILE A 91 -0.69 -11.96 4.05
N THR A 92 0.13 -12.54 3.18
CA THR A 92 1.56 -12.78 3.43
C THR A 92 2.41 -11.92 2.51
N VAL A 93 3.63 -11.52 2.90
CA VAL A 93 4.50 -10.70 2.03
C VAL A 93 5.30 -11.61 1.07
N ASN A 94 5.43 -11.21 -0.20
CA ASN A 94 6.10 -12.01 -1.24
C ASN A 94 7.16 -11.20 -2.01
N PRO A 95 8.38 -11.03 -1.46
CA PRO A 95 9.44 -10.20 -2.07
C PRO A 95 9.91 -10.69 -3.45
N ASN A 96 9.66 -11.97 -3.78
CA ASN A 96 10.02 -12.56 -5.08
C ASN A 96 9.06 -12.21 -6.21
N ARG A 97 7.91 -11.59 -5.91
CA ARG A 97 6.96 -11.16 -6.93
C ARG A 97 7.59 -10.08 -7.81
N LEU A 98 7.67 -10.35 -9.11
CA LEU A 98 8.03 -9.36 -10.12
C LEU A 98 6.97 -8.27 -10.23
N THR A 99 7.38 -7.00 -10.35
CA THR A 99 6.43 -5.89 -10.51
C THR A 99 5.56 -5.99 -11.76
N THR A 100 5.91 -6.87 -12.71
CA THR A 100 5.12 -7.17 -13.90
C THR A 100 4.12 -8.33 -13.73
N ASN A 101 4.21 -9.11 -12.65
CA ASN A 101 3.30 -10.22 -12.40
C ASN A 101 2.04 -9.75 -11.66
N LEU A 102 0.95 -9.68 -12.41
CA LEU A 102 -0.37 -9.24 -11.96
C LEU A 102 -1.30 -10.41 -11.56
N MET A 103 -0.91 -11.66 -11.81
CA MET A 103 -1.75 -12.82 -11.53
C MET A 103 -1.70 -13.17 -10.04
N PRO A 104 -2.82 -13.62 -9.45
CA PRO A 104 -2.81 -14.21 -8.11
C PRO A 104 -1.95 -15.48 -8.14
N ASP A 105 -1.41 -15.87 -6.99
CA ASP A 105 -0.65 -17.13 -6.91
C ASP A 105 -1.56 -18.34 -7.04
N GLN A 106 -1.03 -19.40 -7.64
CA GLN A 106 -1.75 -20.66 -7.85
C GLN A 106 -1.48 -21.64 -6.71
N GLY A 107 -2.50 -22.43 -6.36
CA GLY A 107 -2.31 -23.60 -5.52
C GLY A 107 -1.70 -24.78 -6.30
N LEU A 108 -1.44 -25.90 -5.60
CA LEU A 108 -0.96 -27.14 -6.21
C LEU A 108 -1.96 -27.72 -7.23
N ALA A 109 -3.24 -27.38 -7.10
CA ALA A 109 -4.30 -27.74 -8.03
C ALA A 109 -4.40 -26.82 -9.27
N GLY A 110 -3.52 -25.83 -9.42
CA GLY A 110 -3.62 -24.78 -10.43
C GLY A 110 -4.46 -23.58 -9.97
N GLY A 111 -4.74 -22.68 -10.91
CA GLY A 111 -5.57 -21.50 -10.69
C GLY A 111 -7.02 -21.71 -11.13
N ASP A 112 -7.96 -21.28 -10.30
CA ASP A 112 -9.40 -21.49 -10.49
C ASP A 112 -10.20 -20.24 -10.04
N ILE A 113 -11.33 -19.94 -10.70
CA ILE A 113 -12.21 -18.80 -10.38
C ILE A 113 -13.68 -19.22 -10.51
N ASP A 114 -14.43 -19.15 -9.41
CA ASP A 114 -15.84 -19.53 -9.41
C ASP A 114 -16.73 -18.59 -10.26
N ALA A 115 -17.96 -19.00 -10.52
CA ALA A 115 -18.94 -18.17 -11.23
C ALA A 115 -19.36 -16.90 -10.45
N ASN A 116 -18.95 -16.75 -9.19
CA ASN A 116 -19.13 -15.53 -8.39
C ASN A 116 -17.96 -14.53 -8.55
N GLY A 117 -16.89 -14.92 -9.25
CA GLY A 117 -15.68 -14.14 -9.43
C GLY A 117 -14.68 -14.28 -8.27
N ASN A 118 -14.83 -15.27 -7.38
CA ASN A 118 -13.87 -15.56 -6.33
C ASN A 118 -12.73 -16.43 -6.88
N VAL A 119 -11.49 -16.05 -6.62
CA VAL A 119 -10.33 -16.90 -6.89
C VAL A 119 -10.30 -18.00 -5.83
N LEU A 120 -10.04 -19.23 -6.28
CA LEU A 120 -9.95 -20.42 -5.45
C LEU A 120 -8.49 -20.89 -5.37
N ILE A 121 -8.00 -21.15 -4.15
CA ILE A 121 -6.73 -21.85 -3.92
C ILE A 121 -7.04 -23.19 -3.26
N ASN A 122 -6.66 -24.29 -3.92
CA ASN A 122 -6.93 -25.66 -3.49
C ASN A 122 -8.43 -25.88 -3.13
N GLY A 123 -9.34 -25.28 -3.91
CA GLY A 123 -10.79 -25.33 -3.71
C GLY A 123 -11.38 -24.36 -2.68
N ASN A 124 -10.57 -23.55 -2.00
CA ASN A 124 -11.03 -22.58 -0.99
C ASN A 124 -11.00 -21.15 -1.53
N PRO A 125 -12.06 -20.34 -1.35
CA PRO A 125 -12.10 -18.96 -1.86
C PRO A 125 -11.19 -18.03 -1.05
N ILE A 126 -10.27 -17.36 -1.74
CA ILE A 126 -9.40 -16.33 -1.15
C ILE A 126 -9.95 -14.90 -1.30
N GLY A 127 -11.00 -14.72 -2.09
CA GLY A 127 -11.65 -13.43 -2.34
C GLY A 127 -11.92 -13.16 -3.81
N ASN A 128 -12.63 -12.08 -4.11
CA ASN A 128 -12.94 -11.71 -5.48
C ASN A 128 -11.66 -11.36 -6.27
N TRP A 129 -11.55 -11.83 -7.52
CA TRP A 129 -10.41 -11.60 -8.41
C TRP A 129 -9.99 -10.13 -8.50
N ALA A 130 -10.97 -9.23 -8.40
CA ALA A 130 -10.82 -7.78 -8.42
C ALA A 130 -9.97 -7.22 -7.25
N LEU A 131 -9.97 -7.91 -6.11
CA LEU A 131 -9.28 -7.50 -4.88
C LEU A 131 -8.00 -8.31 -4.61
N VAL A 132 -7.90 -9.54 -5.12
CA VAL A 132 -6.74 -10.43 -4.90
C VAL A 132 -5.77 -10.51 -6.08
N SER A 133 -5.91 -9.63 -7.08
CA SER A 133 -5.05 -9.62 -8.28
C SER A 133 -4.76 -8.21 -8.80
N GLY A 134 -3.97 -8.11 -9.87
CA GLY A 134 -3.67 -6.84 -10.53
C GLY A 134 -2.84 -5.92 -9.64
N SER A 135 -3.26 -4.66 -9.54
CA SER A 135 -2.61 -3.68 -8.66
C SER A 135 -2.64 -4.09 -7.18
N ASN A 136 -3.63 -4.87 -6.76
CA ASN A 136 -3.86 -5.20 -5.35
C ASN A 136 -2.89 -6.27 -4.81
N LEU A 137 -1.98 -6.76 -5.65
CA LEU A 137 -0.85 -7.59 -5.22
C LEU A 137 0.34 -6.78 -4.67
N TYR A 138 0.30 -5.44 -4.68
CA TYR A 138 1.27 -4.56 -4.01
C TYR A 138 0.53 -3.53 -3.17
N ASN A 139 -0.13 -3.97 -2.10
CA ASN A 139 -1.00 -3.13 -1.26
C ASN A 139 -0.64 -3.11 0.22
N ARG A 140 0.41 -3.84 0.66
CA ARG A 140 0.89 -3.78 2.04
C ARG A 140 1.79 -2.56 2.22
N VAL A 141 1.33 -1.62 3.00
CA VAL A 141 2.06 -0.42 3.40
C VAL A 141 2.70 -0.69 4.76
N ILE A 142 4.01 -0.51 4.86
CA ILE A 142 4.79 -0.72 6.08
C ILE A 142 5.33 0.61 6.59
N GLY A 143 5.14 0.89 7.88
CA GLY A 143 5.74 2.05 8.55
C GLY A 143 5.31 3.42 8.05
N GLU A 144 4.10 3.57 7.52
CA GLU A 144 3.47 4.88 7.33
C GLU A 144 3.23 5.50 8.71
N GLY A 145 3.67 6.72 8.94
CA GLY A 145 3.55 7.30 10.27
C GLY A 145 4.00 8.74 10.40
N GLN A 146 3.51 9.35 11.47
CA GLN A 146 3.74 10.75 11.83
C GLN A 146 3.88 10.90 13.36
N PRO A 147 4.44 12.01 13.87
CA PRO A 147 4.29 12.38 15.26
C PRO A 147 2.79 12.42 15.61
N VAL A 148 2.40 11.94 16.78
CA VAL A 148 0.98 11.91 17.15
C VAL A 148 0.42 13.35 17.15
N PRO A 149 -0.63 13.66 16.37
CA PRO A 149 -1.13 15.01 16.24
C PRO A 149 -1.80 15.51 17.52
N GLY A 150 -1.95 16.83 17.64
CA GLY A 150 -2.64 17.44 18.78
C GLY A 150 -4.06 16.89 18.96
N PRO A 151 -4.49 16.62 20.20
CA PRO A 151 -5.79 16.01 20.46
C PRO A 151 -6.93 17.01 20.22
N ARG A 152 -8.07 16.47 19.80
CA ARG A 152 -9.25 17.25 19.41
C ARG A 152 -10.53 16.54 19.85
N ARG A 153 -11.65 17.27 19.81
CA ARG A 153 -12.98 16.66 20.01
C ARG A 153 -13.48 16.04 18.71
N LEU A 154 -14.25 14.96 18.83
CA LEU A 154 -14.98 14.36 17.70
C LEU A 154 -16.48 14.65 17.87
N ASN A 155 -17.11 15.14 16.81
CA ASN A 155 -18.55 15.45 16.78
C ASN A 155 -19.41 14.20 16.52
N ASN A 156 -19.06 13.04 17.13
CA ASN A 156 -19.78 11.79 16.90
C ASN A 156 -20.74 11.38 18.03
N GLY A 157 -20.65 12.02 19.21
CA GLY A 157 -21.56 11.77 20.34
C GLY A 157 -21.49 10.35 20.91
N VAL A 158 -20.40 9.61 20.64
CA VAL A 158 -20.19 8.24 21.14
C VAL A 158 -19.34 8.31 22.41
N PRO A 159 -19.88 7.91 23.59
CA PRO A 159 -19.14 7.96 24.84
C PRO A 159 -17.78 7.25 24.74
N GLY A 160 -16.71 7.98 25.04
CA GLY A 160 -15.34 7.46 24.97
C GLY A 160 -14.63 7.65 23.63
N LEU A 161 -15.31 8.23 22.62
CA LEU A 161 -14.67 8.78 21.41
C LEU A 161 -14.65 10.32 21.38
N ASP A 162 -15.28 10.98 22.34
CA ASP A 162 -15.50 12.43 22.35
C ASP A 162 -14.20 13.27 22.27
N PHE A 163 -13.04 12.68 22.60
CA PHE A 163 -11.74 13.34 22.57
C PHE A 163 -10.58 12.37 22.25
N GLY A 164 -9.66 12.80 21.38
CA GLY A 164 -8.42 12.06 21.09
C GLY A 164 -7.63 12.65 19.91
N SER A 165 -6.47 12.05 19.61
CA SER A 165 -5.62 12.47 18.48
C SER A 165 -6.02 11.72 17.22
N LEU A 166 -6.74 12.38 16.28
CA LEU A 166 -7.11 11.76 15.01
C LEU A 166 -5.92 11.68 14.07
N MET A 167 -5.66 10.48 13.54
CA MET A 167 -4.76 10.25 12.41
C MET A 167 -5.53 9.60 11.24
N THR A 168 -5.42 10.20 10.06
CA THR A 168 -5.99 9.69 8.80
C THR A 168 -4.86 9.09 7.95
N LEU A 169 -5.02 7.85 7.50
CA LEU A 169 -4.05 7.16 6.63
C LEU A 169 -4.17 7.64 5.17
N ARG A 170 -3.03 7.73 4.48
CA ARG A 170 -2.91 8.36 3.16
C ARG A 170 -3.47 7.51 2.05
N PHE A 171 -3.15 6.22 2.08
CA PHE A 171 -3.59 5.27 1.07
C PHE A 171 -4.92 4.60 1.42
N ALA A 172 -5.60 5.07 2.48
CA ALA A 172 -6.97 4.71 2.81
C ALA A 172 -7.91 4.76 1.57
N PRO A 173 -8.88 3.85 1.42
CA PRO A 173 -9.38 2.90 2.43
C PRO A 173 -8.44 1.75 2.77
N ILE A 174 -8.60 1.18 3.95
CA ILE A 174 -7.80 0.06 4.45
C ILE A 174 -8.64 -1.22 4.58
N TYR A 175 -7.99 -2.36 4.45
CA TYR A 175 -8.53 -3.65 4.86
C TYR A 175 -8.20 -3.87 6.34
N ASP A 176 -9.24 -4.01 7.16
CA ASP A 176 -9.18 -4.37 8.58
C ASP A 176 -10.39 -5.26 8.89
N ASP A 177 -10.13 -6.49 9.32
CA ASP A 177 -11.09 -7.51 9.71
C ASP A 177 -11.24 -7.61 11.25
N GLY A 178 -10.49 -6.81 12.01
CA GLY A 178 -10.38 -6.91 13.45
C GLY A 178 -9.29 -7.87 13.94
N SER A 179 -8.67 -8.67 13.06
CA SER A 179 -7.66 -9.65 13.43
C SER A 179 -6.33 -8.99 13.79
N ALA A 180 -5.61 -9.58 14.74
CA ALA A 180 -4.25 -9.16 15.08
C ALA A 180 -3.31 -9.35 13.87
N GLY A 181 -2.36 -8.43 13.68
CA GLY A 181 -1.37 -8.47 12.58
C GLY A 181 -1.85 -7.88 11.25
N VAL A 182 -3.15 -7.92 10.93
CA VAL A 182 -3.70 -7.31 9.70
C VAL A 182 -3.56 -5.78 9.74
N PHE A 183 -3.90 -5.18 10.89
CA PHE A 183 -3.70 -3.76 11.17
C PHE A 183 -2.89 -3.60 12.46
N THR A 184 -1.73 -2.94 12.40
CA THR A 184 -0.85 -2.78 13.57
C THR A 184 -0.32 -1.36 13.67
N VAL A 185 -0.44 -0.76 14.85
CA VAL A 185 0.12 0.57 15.17
C VAL A 185 1.26 0.39 16.17
N TYR A 186 2.39 1.05 15.95
CA TYR A 186 3.60 0.92 16.77
C TYR A 186 4.39 2.22 16.89
N GLY A 187 5.19 2.30 17.94
CA GLY A 187 5.90 3.51 18.38
C GLY A 187 7.25 3.74 17.70
N ASN A 188 8.14 4.35 18.48
CA ASN A 188 9.55 4.53 18.14
C ASN A 188 10.35 3.24 18.42
N ASP A 189 11.51 3.11 17.79
CA ASP A 189 12.49 2.08 18.16
C ASP A 189 12.98 2.32 19.59
N TYR A 190 13.03 1.26 20.39
CA TYR A 190 13.65 1.30 21.72
C TYR A 190 15.17 1.43 21.58
N GLN A 191 15.80 2.08 22.56
CA GLN A 191 17.25 2.18 22.59
C GLN A 191 17.85 0.78 22.85
N ARG A 192 18.60 0.25 21.87
CA ARG A 192 19.36 -0.99 22.04
C ARG A 192 20.65 -0.75 22.84
N ASN A 193 20.81 -1.52 23.90
CA ASN A 193 22.03 -1.63 24.70
C ASN A 193 22.59 -3.07 24.61
N TRP A 194 23.85 -3.26 25.01
CA TRP A 194 24.49 -4.58 25.10
C TRP A 194 24.40 -5.15 26.52
N GLY A 195 23.99 -6.41 26.67
CA GLY A 195 24.01 -7.16 27.92
C GLY A 195 25.15 -8.18 27.96
N ASP A 196 25.69 -8.41 29.15
CA ASP A 196 26.78 -9.34 29.42
C ASP A 196 26.62 -9.81 30.87
N ARG A 197 26.05 -11.00 31.08
CA ARG A 197 25.75 -11.49 32.42
C ARG A 197 27.03 -11.81 33.21
N SER A 198 28.13 -12.16 32.54
CA SER A 198 29.44 -12.35 33.19
C SER A 198 29.94 -11.08 33.90
N ARG A 199 29.44 -9.90 33.48
CA ARG A 199 29.72 -8.59 34.08
C ARG A 199 28.54 -8.02 34.88
N GLY A 200 27.46 -8.79 35.07
CA GLY A 200 26.26 -8.35 35.78
C GLY A 200 25.36 -7.37 35.01
N PHE A 201 25.41 -7.39 33.67
CA PHE A 201 24.58 -6.54 32.81
C PHE A 201 23.58 -7.36 31.96
N PRO A 202 22.34 -6.89 31.73
CA PRO A 202 21.74 -5.69 32.31
C PRO A 202 21.62 -5.75 33.84
N SER A 203 21.76 -4.59 34.48
CA SER A 203 21.56 -4.46 35.92
C SER A 203 20.06 -4.24 36.19
N PRO A 204 19.33 -5.17 36.84
CA PRO A 204 17.87 -5.16 36.88
C PRO A 204 17.22 -3.92 37.53
N GLY A 205 17.97 -3.17 38.34
CA GLY A 205 17.51 -1.93 38.98
C GLY A 205 17.79 -0.64 38.20
N ARG A 206 18.29 -0.71 36.95
CA ARG A 206 18.68 0.47 36.14
C ARG A 206 18.03 0.55 34.75
N THR A 207 17.39 -0.53 34.31
CA THR A 207 16.69 -0.63 33.03
C THR A 207 15.52 0.35 32.95
N ARG A 208 15.27 0.92 31.77
CA ARG A 208 14.22 1.93 31.54
C ARG A 208 13.20 1.47 30.50
N ASP A 209 11.97 1.93 30.63
CA ASP A 209 10.80 1.53 29.83
C ASP A 209 10.89 1.82 28.30
N TYR A 210 12.01 2.39 27.84
CA TYR A 210 12.28 2.78 26.45
C TYR A 210 13.57 2.17 25.88
N GLU A 211 14.27 1.32 26.65
CA GLU A 211 15.48 0.63 26.21
C GLU A 211 15.31 -0.90 26.32
N PHE A 212 16.12 -1.63 25.56
CA PHE A 212 16.24 -3.09 25.66
C PHE A 212 17.70 -3.50 25.60
N TYR A 213 18.01 -4.67 26.15
CA TYR A 213 19.34 -5.25 26.10
C TYR A 213 19.32 -6.49 25.22
N PHE A 214 20.26 -6.59 24.30
CA PHE A 214 20.56 -7.83 23.59
C PHE A 214 21.63 -8.59 24.36
N VAL A 215 21.40 -9.87 24.61
CA VAL A 215 22.34 -10.81 25.25
C VAL A 215 22.59 -11.95 24.27
N ASP A 216 23.84 -12.06 23.82
CA ASP A 216 24.33 -13.15 22.98
C ASP A 216 24.30 -14.49 23.76
N ALA A 217 24.02 -15.59 23.06
CA ALA A 217 24.03 -16.96 23.59
C ALA A 217 25.23 -17.32 24.49
N ASN A 218 26.41 -16.73 24.24
CA ASN A 218 27.64 -16.96 25.01
C ASN A 218 27.70 -16.18 26.35
N ASN A 219 26.74 -15.28 26.60
CA ASN A 219 26.74 -14.35 27.75
C ASN A 219 25.42 -14.39 28.56
N THR A 220 24.64 -15.47 28.43
CA THR A 220 23.38 -15.68 29.16
C THR A 220 23.61 -15.93 30.66
N ASP A 221 22.52 -15.97 31.44
CA ASP A 221 22.55 -16.60 32.77
C ASP A 221 22.41 -18.13 32.66
N ASP A 222 22.51 -18.83 33.79
CA ASP A 222 22.35 -20.29 33.92
C ASP A 222 20.88 -20.71 34.18
N GLU A 223 19.91 -19.78 34.11
CA GLU A 223 18.52 -19.99 34.59
C GLU A 223 17.45 -19.85 33.47
N ASN A 224 17.66 -18.91 32.57
CA ASN A 224 16.72 -18.47 31.54
C ASN A 224 17.35 -18.68 30.17
N PHE A 225 16.85 -19.67 29.42
CA PHE A 225 17.23 -19.92 28.02
C PHE A 225 18.75 -19.96 27.80
N VAL A 226 19.45 -20.73 28.64
CA VAL A 226 20.91 -20.86 28.66
C VAL A 226 21.44 -21.25 27.27
N GLY A 227 22.39 -20.49 26.73
CA GLY A 227 22.96 -20.75 25.41
C GLY A 227 22.07 -20.37 24.22
N GLU A 228 21.01 -19.59 24.43
CA GLU A 228 20.15 -19.02 23.39
C GLU A 228 20.36 -17.49 23.30
N ASP A 229 20.26 -16.88 22.11
CA ASP A 229 20.25 -15.42 21.98
C ASP A 229 18.98 -14.82 22.59
N GLN A 230 19.11 -13.71 23.33
CA GLN A 230 18.04 -13.15 24.15
C GLN A 230 17.85 -11.64 24.00
N ILE A 231 16.60 -11.20 24.19
CA ILE A 231 16.22 -9.82 24.41
C ILE A 231 15.71 -9.66 25.85
N TRP A 232 16.26 -8.69 26.57
CA TRP A 232 15.84 -8.33 27.92
C TRP A 232 15.12 -6.97 27.91
N ILE A 233 13.89 -6.93 28.42
CA ILE A 233 13.03 -5.73 28.47
C ILE A 233 12.49 -5.55 29.89
N ALA A 234 12.45 -4.33 30.39
CA ALA A 234 11.86 -4.01 31.69
C ALA A 234 10.93 -2.79 31.59
N PRO A 235 9.94 -2.67 32.51
CA PRO A 235 9.51 -3.68 33.47
C PRO A 235 8.75 -4.85 32.79
N ALA A 236 8.70 -6.01 33.44
CA ALA A 236 7.84 -7.12 33.02
C ALA A 236 6.37 -6.81 33.36
N GLN A 237 5.75 -6.07 32.45
CA GLN A 237 4.34 -5.73 32.44
C GLN A 237 3.65 -6.40 31.24
N ARG A 238 2.31 -6.37 31.24
CA ARG A 238 1.52 -6.81 30.09
C ARG A 238 1.61 -5.77 28.97
N VAL A 239 2.45 -6.04 27.97
CA VAL A 239 2.74 -5.12 26.86
C VAL A 239 2.94 -5.90 25.57
N SER A 240 2.47 -5.34 24.45
CA SER A 240 2.72 -5.86 23.11
C SER A 240 3.90 -5.15 22.44
N TYR A 241 4.77 -5.92 21.79
CA TYR A 241 5.96 -5.45 21.10
C TYR A 241 6.03 -6.00 19.67
N ARG A 242 6.62 -5.23 18.77
CA ARG A 242 7.03 -5.63 17.42
C ARG A 242 8.53 -5.83 17.48
N VAL A 243 8.98 -7.07 17.34
CA VAL A 243 10.40 -7.44 17.34
C VAL A 243 10.80 -7.74 15.90
N THR A 244 11.86 -7.09 15.43
CA THR A 244 12.40 -7.29 14.07
C THR A 244 13.86 -7.65 14.16
N PHE A 245 14.26 -8.75 13.53
CA PHE A 245 15.65 -9.22 13.52
C PHE A 245 15.87 -10.22 12.39
N SER A 246 17.15 -10.43 12.06
CA SER A 246 17.61 -11.49 11.17
C SER A 246 18.46 -12.49 11.90
N PHE A 247 18.27 -13.76 11.55
CA PHE A 247 18.97 -14.91 12.13
C PHE A 247 19.35 -15.88 11.03
N ASN A 248 20.40 -16.67 11.27
CA ASN A 248 20.75 -17.79 10.41
C ASN A 248 20.04 -19.06 10.90
N TYR A 249 19.55 -19.84 9.95
CA TYR A 249 18.81 -21.07 10.17
C TYR A 249 19.30 -22.16 9.23
N ASP A 250 19.35 -23.39 9.72
CA ASP A 250 19.91 -24.54 9.04
C ASP A 250 19.24 -25.84 9.53
N ASP A 251 18.32 -26.38 8.72
CA ASP A 251 17.65 -27.66 8.97
C ASP A 251 18.23 -28.84 8.18
N GLY A 252 19.36 -28.63 7.48
CA GLY A 252 20.00 -29.61 6.61
C GLY A 252 19.36 -29.74 5.22
N VAL A 253 18.26 -29.03 4.95
CA VAL A 253 17.61 -28.92 3.62
C VAL A 253 17.48 -27.46 3.19
N GLN A 254 17.14 -26.58 4.13
CA GLN A 254 17.15 -25.13 4.01
C GLN A 254 18.24 -24.56 4.93
N THR A 255 19.16 -23.78 4.35
CA THR A 255 20.27 -23.15 5.07
C THR A 255 20.43 -21.71 4.58
N GLY A 256 20.36 -20.74 5.48
CA GLY A 256 20.61 -19.33 5.17
C GLY A 256 20.06 -18.33 6.19
N GLN A 257 20.18 -17.05 5.87
CA GLN A 257 19.72 -15.94 6.71
C GLN A 257 18.26 -15.58 6.39
N TYR A 258 17.44 -15.39 7.42
CA TYR A 258 16.05 -14.97 7.32
C TYR A 258 15.80 -13.75 8.20
N GLU A 259 14.96 -12.81 7.75
CA GLU A 259 14.40 -11.74 8.58
C GLU A 259 12.97 -12.07 8.99
N VAL A 260 12.63 -11.77 10.25
CA VAL A 260 11.28 -11.90 10.78
C VAL A 260 10.84 -10.60 11.45
N ILE A 261 9.54 -10.30 11.35
CA ILE A 261 8.88 -9.20 12.04
C ILE A 261 7.78 -9.83 12.90
N ILE A 262 8.04 -10.08 14.18
CA ILE A 262 7.14 -10.89 15.01
C ILE A 262 6.38 -9.98 15.99
N PRO A 263 5.03 -10.04 16.02
CA PRO A 263 4.23 -9.34 17.01
C PRO A 263 4.13 -10.24 18.25
N ILE A 264 4.65 -9.79 19.39
CA ILE A 264 4.52 -10.50 20.66
C ILE A 264 3.62 -9.74 21.60
N THR A 265 2.85 -10.47 22.40
CA THR A 265 2.23 -9.93 23.62
C THR A 265 2.77 -10.72 24.79
N LEU A 266 3.37 -10.02 25.74
CA LEU A 266 3.89 -10.61 26.96
C LEU A 266 2.88 -10.30 28.07
N ASP A 267 2.56 -11.28 28.92
CA ASP A 267 1.67 -11.11 30.08
C ASP A 267 2.30 -11.81 31.30
N PRO A 268 2.62 -11.10 32.40
CA PRO A 268 3.28 -11.70 33.56
C PRO A 268 2.46 -12.82 34.23
N LEU A 269 1.13 -12.85 34.02
CA LEU A 269 0.26 -13.89 34.55
C LEU A 269 0.21 -15.14 33.66
N ALA A 270 0.67 -15.04 32.41
CA ALA A 270 0.71 -16.13 31.45
C ALA A 270 1.93 -15.97 30.50
N PRO A 271 3.16 -16.23 30.99
CA PRO A 271 4.36 -16.14 30.17
C PRO A 271 4.26 -17.08 28.95
N PRO A 272 4.46 -16.58 27.71
CA PRO A 272 4.51 -17.46 26.54
C PRO A 272 5.80 -18.31 26.56
N PRO A 273 5.85 -19.47 25.88
CA PRO A 273 6.99 -20.39 25.97
C PRO A 273 8.36 -19.76 25.68
N PHE A 274 8.40 -18.80 24.75
CA PHE A 274 9.60 -18.06 24.34
C PHE A 274 10.02 -16.93 25.31
N ALA A 275 9.29 -16.70 26.42
CA ALA A 275 9.62 -15.66 27.37
C ALA A 275 9.52 -16.12 28.83
N ARG A 276 10.39 -15.59 29.69
CA ARG A 276 10.43 -15.82 31.13
C ARG A 276 10.46 -14.49 31.86
N ILE A 277 9.91 -14.49 33.07
CA ILE A 277 10.16 -13.41 34.02
C ILE A 277 11.44 -13.76 34.75
N GLY A 278 12.50 -12.98 34.54
CA GLY A 278 13.72 -13.14 35.31
C GLY A 278 13.52 -12.56 36.70
N THR A 279 13.90 -13.31 37.73
CA THR A 279 13.86 -12.89 39.14
C THR A 279 15.25 -13.01 39.73
N ASP A 280 15.87 -11.88 40.07
CA ASP A 280 17.16 -11.91 40.79
C ASP A 280 16.88 -12.12 42.29
N GLU A 281 17.39 -13.20 42.90
CA GLU A 281 17.16 -13.52 44.32
C GLU A 281 17.58 -12.37 45.27
N SER A 282 18.49 -11.50 44.83
CA SER A 282 19.00 -10.39 45.63
C SER A 282 18.18 -9.10 45.54
N THR A 283 17.39 -8.90 44.47
CA THR A 283 16.59 -7.69 44.26
C THR A 283 15.27 -7.97 43.55
N ALA A 284 14.16 -7.53 44.16
CA ALA A 284 12.80 -7.68 43.63
C ALA A 284 12.58 -6.84 42.36
N THR A 285 13.13 -7.32 41.26
CA THR A 285 13.20 -6.67 39.95
C THR A 285 12.56 -7.59 38.92
N ASN A 286 11.65 -7.01 38.14
CA ASN A 286 10.70 -7.74 37.32
C ASN A 286 10.97 -7.37 35.85
N TYR A 287 11.60 -8.27 35.09
CA TYR A 287 11.96 -8.05 33.68
C TYR A 287 11.66 -9.28 32.82
N TRP A 288 11.40 -9.03 31.54
CA TRP A 288 11.20 -10.06 30.53
C TRP A 288 12.54 -10.50 29.95
N VAL A 289 12.80 -11.81 29.97
CA VAL A 289 13.81 -12.48 29.15
C VAL A 289 13.10 -13.17 28.00
N ILE A 290 13.44 -12.81 26.76
CA ILE A 290 12.80 -13.33 25.54
C ILE A 290 13.85 -14.07 24.73
N SER A 291 13.65 -15.36 24.48
CA SER A 291 14.50 -16.17 23.59
C SER A 291 14.20 -15.86 22.13
N LEU A 292 15.22 -15.49 21.35
CA LEU A 292 15.12 -15.34 19.90
C LEU A 292 14.95 -16.69 19.16
N PRO A 293 15.69 -17.77 19.48
CA PRO A 293 15.47 -19.09 18.88
C PRO A 293 14.04 -19.61 19.05
N GLN A 294 13.41 -19.39 20.20
CA GLN A 294 12.03 -19.83 20.44
C GLN A 294 11.01 -18.86 19.86
N LEU A 295 11.37 -17.58 19.75
CA LEU A 295 10.54 -16.57 19.09
C LEU A 295 10.38 -16.82 17.59
N VAL A 296 11.41 -17.28 16.86
CA VAL A 296 11.28 -17.62 15.41
C VAL A 296 10.34 -18.82 15.14
N GLY A 297 9.99 -19.57 16.19
CA GLY A 297 8.93 -20.57 16.15
C GLY A 297 7.49 -20.00 16.16
N GLN A 298 7.34 -18.68 16.25
CA GLN A 298 6.06 -17.98 16.09
C GLN A 298 5.83 -17.54 14.64
N PRO A 299 4.56 -17.38 14.20
CA PRO A 299 4.26 -16.76 12.91
C PRO A 299 4.65 -15.27 12.92
N ASP A 300 5.21 -14.78 11.82
CA ASP A 300 5.54 -13.36 11.66
C ASP A 300 4.35 -12.53 11.12
N ILE A 301 4.44 -11.19 11.18
CA ILE A 301 3.44 -10.25 10.62
C ILE A 301 3.23 -10.46 9.11
N ASN A 302 4.20 -11.08 8.44
CA ASN A 302 4.22 -11.33 7.01
C ASN A 302 3.71 -12.74 6.65
N GLY A 303 3.18 -13.48 7.63
CA GLY A 303 2.58 -14.82 7.47
C GLY A 303 3.54 -15.94 7.10
N ASN A 304 4.83 -15.78 7.36
CA ASN A 304 5.81 -16.85 7.33
C ASN A 304 5.68 -17.68 8.63
N THR A 305 5.77 -19.01 8.55
CA THR A 305 5.44 -19.90 9.68
C THR A 305 6.62 -20.70 10.20
N ASN A 306 6.92 -20.49 11.48
CA ASN A 306 7.44 -21.46 12.44
C ASN A 306 8.74 -22.17 12.03
N TYR A 307 9.83 -21.42 12.03
CA TYR A 307 11.18 -21.99 12.05
C TYR A 307 11.34 -22.89 13.27
N VAL A 308 11.90 -24.09 13.10
CA VAL A 308 12.14 -25.01 14.21
C VAL A 308 13.30 -24.48 15.07
N PRO A 309 13.10 -24.17 16.37
CA PRO A 309 14.14 -23.55 17.20
C PRO A 309 15.48 -24.29 17.24
N ALA A 310 15.46 -25.62 17.14
CA ALA A 310 16.67 -26.46 17.12
C ALA A 310 17.59 -26.25 15.90
N ASN A 311 17.07 -25.63 14.84
CA ASN A 311 17.78 -25.35 13.59
C ASN A 311 18.24 -23.88 13.49
N TYR A 312 17.91 -23.05 14.49
CA TYR A 312 18.49 -21.72 14.66
C TYR A 312 20.01 -21.84 14.89
N ARG A 313 20.78 -20.85 14.42
CA ARG A 313 22.23 -20.75 14.65
C ARG A 313 22.60 -19.53 15.48
N ASP A 314 22.34 -18.32 14.97
CA ASP A 314 22.73 -17.04 15.56
C ASP A 314 21.90 -15.88 14.98
N THR A 315 21.81 -14.76 15.71
CA THR A 315 21.19 -13.50 15.23
C THR A 315 22.23 -12.47 14.80
N ASP A 316 21.99 -11.77 13.67
CA ASP A 316 22.70 -10.52 13.39
C ASP A 316 22.25 -9.46 14.38
N TRP A 317 23.05 -9.23 15.43
CA TRP A 317 22.74 -8.28 16.49
C TRP A 317 22.48 -6.85 15.99
N TRP A 318 23.04 -6.45 14.84
CA TRP A 318 22.77 -5.12 14.28
C TRP A 318 21.34 -4.98 13.78
N SER A 319 20.73 -6.07 13.32
CA SER A 319 19.36 -6.14 12.82
C SER A 319 18.30 -5.97 13.92
N VAL A 320 18.60 -6.35 15.17
CA VAL A 320 17.62 -6.43 16.25
C VAL A 320 17.02 -5.08 16.60
N ARG A 321 15.70 -4.94 16.44
CA ARG A 321 14.90 -3.79 16.84
C ARG A 321 13.70 -4.26 17.66
N VAL A 322 13.36 -3.46 18.67
CA VAL A 322 12.15 -3.63 19.49
C VAL A 322 11.37 -2.32 19.41
N GLN A 323 10.08 -2.41 19.10
CA GLN A 323 9.15 -1.28 19.08
C GLN A 323 7.94 -1.66 19.95
N ARG A 324 7.46 -0.76 20.81
CA ARG A 324 6.19 -0.99 21.52
C ARG A 324 5.02 -0.84 20.55
N GLN A 325 4.13 -1.81 20.52
CA GLN A 325 2.86 -1.73 19.81
C GLN A 325 1.86 -0.94 20.64
N PHE A 326 0.96 -0.23 19.97
CA PHE A 326 -0.19 0.38 20.62
C PHE A 326 -1.27 -0.70 20.83
N GLU A 327 -1.90 -0.72 22.00
CA GLU A 327 -3.04 -1.57 22.29
C GLU A 327 -4.27 -1.10 21.49
N ARG A 328 -4.90 -2.01 20.75
CA ARG A 328 -6.18 -1.76 20.07
C ARG A 328 -7.31 -1.86 21.09
N LEU A 329 -7.88 -0.73 21.47
CA LEU A 329 -9.04 -0.68 22.35
C LEU A 329 -10.34 -0.89 21.57
N ASN A 330 -11.30 -1.53 22.24
CA ASN A 330 -12.70 -1.46 21.84
C ASN A 330 -13.20 -0.01 21.92
N VAL A 331 -14.10 0.34 21.03
CA VAL A 331 -14.50 1.73 20.80
C VAL A 331 -15.15 2.38 22.02
N ALA A 332 -15.97 1.63 22.77
CA ALA A 332 -16.60 2.08 24.01
C ALA A 332 -15.65 2.09 25.22
N THR A 333 -14.47 1.47 25.15
CA THR A 333 -13.51 1.45 26.26
C THR A 333 -12.80 2.80 26.34
N PRO A 334 -12.85 3.54 27.47
CA PRO A 334 -12.15 4.82 27.59
C PRO A 334 -10.62 4.62 27.49
N PHE A 335 -9.90 5.64 27.01
CA PHE A 335 -8.43 5.64 27.07
C PHE A 335 -7.96 5.63 28.53
N SER A 336 -6.88 4.87 28.80
CA SER A 336 -6.23 4.80 30.10
C SER A 336 -5.09 5.82 30.22
N GLY A 337 -4.27 5.70 31.27
CA GLY A 337 -3.03 6.47 31.44
C GLY A 337 -1.88 6.03 30.53
N ASP A 338 -2.06 4.99 29.71
CA ASP A 338 -1.04 4.51 28.77
C ASP A 338 -1.13 5.24 27.42
N PRO A 339 -0.10 6.03 26.99
CA PRO A 339 -0.12 6.68 25.69
C PRO A 339 -0.12 5.69 24.51
N TYR A 340 0.30 4.43 24.71
CA TYR A 340 0.33 3.41 23.67
C TYR A 340 -1.05 2.73 23.47
N GLN A 341 -2.11 3.53 23.26
CA GLN A 341 -3.46 3.02 23.02
C GLN A 341 -4.11 3.70 21.81
N PHE A 342 -4.84 2.92 21.00
CA PHE A 342 -5.54 3.43 19.81
C PHE A 342 -6.89 2.74 19.58
N LYS A 343 -7.73 3.35 18.74
CA LYS A 343 -9.01 2.84 18.26
C LYS A 343 -9.11 3.03 16.75
N VAL A 344 -9.74 2.08 16.06
CA VAL A 344 -10.11 2.26 14.64
C VAL A 344 -11.49 2.91 14.59
N LEU A 345 -11.63 4.04 13.90
CA LEU A 345 -12.90 4.76 13.75
C LEU A 345 -13.68 4.32 12.51
N SER A 346 -12.96 4.10 11.40
CA SER A 346 -13.53 3.56 10.17
C SER A 346 -12.42 3.06 9.25
N PRO A 347 -12.41 1.76 8.88
CA PRO A 347 -11.54 1.24 7.83
C PRO A 347 -11.82 1.89 6.45
N SER A 348 -13.07 2.30 6.21
CA SER A 348 -13.50 2.89 4.93
C SER A 348 -12.89 4.28 4.68
N THR A 349 -12.69 5.10 5.72
CA THR A 349 -11.94 6.37 5.62
C THR A 349 -10.48 6.23 6.08
N GLY A 350 -10.09 5.07 6.60
CA GLY A 350 -8.75 4.76 7.12
C GLY A 350 -8.36 5.64 8.29
N GLN A 351 -9.28 5.83 9.23
CA GLN A 351 -9.11 6.73 10.37
C GLN A 351 -8.94 5.99 11.69
N ILE A 352 -7.95 6.44 12.45
CA ILE A 352 -7.66 5.97 13.79
C ILE A 352 -7.66 7.12 14.79
N LEU A 353 -8.06 6.82 16.03
CA LEU A 353 -8.00 7.72 17.17
C LEU A 353 -6.94 7.19 18.14
N ILE A 354 -5.92 7.99 18.41
CA ILE A 354 -4.83 7.66 19.33
C ILE A 354 -5.10 8.34 20.68
N ASN A 355 -4.65 7.73 21.79
CA ASN A 355 -4.75 8.31 23.13
C ASN A 355 -4.20 9.76 23.11
N PRO A 356 -4.98 10.76 23.57
CA PRO A 356 -4.55 12.16 23.59
C PRO A 356 -3.24 12.42 24.36
N GLN A 357 -2.88 11.58 25.33
CA GLN A 357 -1.61 11.70 26.06
C GLN A 357 -0.38 11.41 25.19
N ALA A 358 -0.53 10.62 24.11
CA ALA A 358 0.57 10.30 23.21
C ALA A 358 1.13 11.55 22.52
N ALA A 359 0.29 12.55 22.25
CA ALA A 359 0.70 13.82 21.63
C ALA A 359 1.65 14.66 22.51
N SER A 360 1.64 14.48 23.83
CA SER A 360 2.56 15.14 24.77
C SER A 360 3.71 14.26 25.24
N THR A 361 3.71 12.98 24.85
CA THR A 361 4.73 12.01 25.25
C THR A 361 5.99 12.16 24.39
N THR A 362 7.15 12.30 25.03
CA THR A 362 8.46 12.30 24.35
C THR A 362 9.24 11.03 24.66
N VAL A 363 9.76 10.37 23.62
CA VAL A 363 10.63 9.19 23.74
C VAL A 363 12.10 9.63 23.61
N PRO A 364 13.02 9.15 24.45
CA PRO A 364 14.45 9.37 24.26
C PRO A 364 14.95 8.80 22.93
N SER A 365 15.86 9.53 22.29
CA SER A 365 16.52 9.20 21.04
C SER A 365 18.01 9.51 21.17
N ARG A 366 18.85 8.98 20.29
CA ARG A 366 20.29 9.32 20.23
C ARG A 366 20.52 10.82 20.00
N ALA A 367 19.58 11.50 19.34
CA ALA A 367 19.60 12.95 19.12
C ALA A 367 18.97 13.78 20.27
N GLY A 368 18.45 13.16 21.34
CA GLY A 368 17.83 13.86 22.47
C GLY A 368 16.46 13.33 22.85
N ARG A 369 15.42 14.17 22.81
CA ARG A 369 14.02 13.75 23.00
C ARG A 369 13.25 13.94 21.70
N ALA A 370 12.68 12.86 21.18
CA ALA A 370 11.78 12.89 20.03
C ALA A 370 10.31 12.85 20.52
N PRO A 371 9.35 13.40 19.75
CA PRO A 371 7.93 13.12 19.99
C PRO A 371 7.63 11.63 19.78
N LEU A 372 6.58 11.13 20.42
CA LEU A 372 6.05 9.80 20.11
C LEU A 372 5.47 9.80 18.68
N PHE A 373 5.99 8.91 17.83
CA PHE A 373 5.42 8.63 16.52
C PHE A 373 4.41 7.50 16.63
N ALA A 374 3.34 7.58 15.83
CA ALA A 374 2.54 6.43 15.48
C ALA A 374 2.88 6.02 14.05
N ARG A 375 3.48 4.83 13.92
CA ARG A 375 3.68 4.12 12.65
C ARG A 375 2.59 3.06 12.51
N THR A 376 2.22 2.74 11.28
CA THR A 376 1.15 1.81 10.97
C THR A 376 1.55 0.89 9.82
N ASP A 377 1.42 -0.42 10.08
CA ASP A 377 1.47 -1.47 9.07
C ASP A 377 0.04 -1.87 8.72
N TYR A 378 -0.33 -1.77 7.44
CA TYR A 378 -1.70 -2.03 6.99
C TYR A 378 -1.77 -2.44 5.53
N THR A 379 -2.91 -3.02 5.13
CA THR A 379 -3.18 -3.38 3.74
C THR A 379 -4.20 -2.39 3.14
N VAL A 380 -3.89 -1.82 1.97
CA VAL A 380 -4.81 -0.96 1.21
C VAL A 380 -5.91 -1.83 0.60
N TYR A 381 -7.16 -1.40 0.76
CA TYR A 381 -8.34 -2.17 0.34
C TYR A 381 -8.37 -2.43 -1.17
N ASP A 382 -8.24 -1.37 -1.98
CA ASP A 382 -8.21 -1.47 -3.44
C ASP A 382 -7.52 -0.22 -4.05
N TRP A 383 -6.54 -0.43 -4.93
CA TRP A 383 -5.85 0.63 -5.68
C TRP A 383 -6.63 1.14 -6.89
N ARG A 384 -7.72 0.47 -7.28
CA ARG A 384 -8.64 0.94 -8.32
C ARG A 384 -9.56 2.06 -7.83
N LEU A 385 -9.65 2.26 -6.51
CA LEU A 385 -10.25 3.43 -5.90
C LEU A 385 -9.34 4.64 -6.14
N ILE A 386 -9.78 5.53 -7.01
CA ILE A 386 -9.10 6.80 -7.27
C ILE A 386 -9.39 7.73 -6.10
N ARG A 387 -8.32 8.36 -5.59
CA ARG A 387 -8.35 9.32 -4.48
C ARG A 387 -8.14 10.70 -5.06
N ASP A 388 -9.09 11.59 -4.86
CA ASP A 388 -9.06 12.92 -5.47
C ASP A 388 -9.34 13.98 -4.40
N GLU A 389 -8.28 14.66 -3.95
CA GLU A 389 -8.29 15.63 -2.86
C GLU A 389 -8.41 17.06 -3.40
N PHE A 390 -9.35 17.82 -2.88
CA PHE A 390 -9.58 19.23 -3.26
C PHE A 390 -10.31 19.98 -2.14
N ARG A 391 -10.34 21.31 -2.24
CA ARG A 391 -11.18 22.14 -1.35
C ARG A 391 -12.56 22.36 -1.96
N VAL A 392 -13.59 22.35 -1.12
CA VAL A 392 -14.94 22.78 -1.50
C VAL A 392 -14.87 24.25 -1.93
N PRO A 393 -15.44 24.65 -3.08
CA PRO A 393 -15.40 26.04 -3.55
C PRO A 393 -16.01 27.01 -2.53
N THR A 394 -15.35 28.15 -2.31
CA THR A 394 -15.85 29.25 -1.45
C THR A 394 -16.51 30.37 -2.25
N GLN A 395 -16.13 30.55 -3.51
CA GLN A 395 -16.67 31.58 -4.42
C GLN A 395 -16.64 31.09 -5.87
N GLY A 396 -17.62 31.51 -6.67
CA GLY A 396 -17.68 31.23 -8.10
C GLY A 396 -18.43 29.92 -8.43
N SER A 397 -17.88 29.13 -9.35
CA SER A 397 -18.50 27.87 -9.80
C SER A 397 -18.49 26.81 -8.70
N VAL A 398 -19.68 26.40 -8.26
CA VAL A 398 -19.88 25.23 -7.38
C VAL A 398 -19.55 23.88 -8.06
N ALA A 399 -19.27 23.88 -9.37
CA ALA A 399 -18.80 22.70 -10.09
C ALA A 399 -17.26 22.61 -10.11
N ARG A 400 -16.72 21.45 -9.72
CA ARG A 400 -15.29 21.11 -9.70
C ARG A 400 -15.00 19.91 -10.62
N LYS A 401 -13.91 20.00 -11.38
CA LYS A 401 -13.46 18.96 -12.31
C LYS A 401 -12.73 17.83 -11.57
N LEU A 402 -13.19 16.59 -11.72
CA LEU A 402 -12.54 15.38 -11.20
C LEU A 402 -11.38 14.95 -12.10
N VAL A 403 -10.37 14.27 -11.53
CA VAL A 403 -9.14 13.88 -12.26
C VAL A 403 -9.41 12.92 -13.42
N ILE A 404 -10.48 12.10 -13.35
CA ILE A 404 -10.90 11.22 -14.44
C ILE A 404 -12.26 11.61 -15.03
N ASN A 405 -12.44 11.27 -16.31
CA ASN A 405 -13.75 11.18 -16.95
C ASN A 405 -14.23 9.72 -16.93
N GLY A 406 -15.54 9.47 -17.09
CA GLY A 406 -16.09 8.11 -17.16
C GLY A 406 -15.97 7.36 -15.83
N ILE A 407 -16.56 7.90 -14.78
CA ILE A 407 -16.73 7.24 -13.49
C ILE A 407 -17.74 6.10 -13.65
N MET A 408 -17.46 4.96 -13.01
CA MET A 408 -18.27 3.76 -13.06
C MET A 408 -19.58 3.97 -12.29
N PRO A 409 -20.76 4.00 -12.95
CA PRO A 409 -22.04 4.15 -12.25
C PRO A 409 -22.50 2.80 -11.69
N ARG A 410 -23.35 2.80 -10.65
CA ARG A 410 -23.98 1.59 -10.09
C ARG A 410 -24.81 0.77 -11.10
N SER A 411 -25.20 1.36 -12.23
CA SER A 411 -25.84 0.67 -13.37
C SER A 411 -24.85 0.07 -14.38
N GLY A 412 -23.55 0.24 -14.17
CA GLY A 412 -22.49 -0.26 -15.03
C GLY A 412 -22.13 -1.73 -14.76
N THR A 413 -21.28 -2.29 -15.63
CA THR A 413 -20.77 -3.66 -15.52
C THR A 413 -19.28 -3.68 -15.21
N GLU A 414 -18.87 -4.58 -14.32
CA GLU A 414 -17.48 -4.94 -14.06
C GLU A 414 -16.82 -5.60 -15.31
N PRO A 415 -15.47 -5.64 -15.40
CA PRO A 415 -14.77 -6.25 -16.54
C PRO A 415 -15.05 -7.74 -16.76
N ASP A 416 -15.61 -8.44 -15.76
CA ASP A 416 -15.98 -9.85 -15.81
C ASP A 416 -17.43 -10.10 -16.31
N GLY A 417 -18.16 -9.02 -16.59
CA GLY A 417 -19.55 -9.02 -17.06
C GLY A 417 -20.61 -8.97 -15.96
N ARG A 418 -20.23 -8.92 -14.67
CA ARG A 418 -21.17 -8.76 -13.54
C ARG A 418 -21.62 -7.31 -13.40
N ASN A 419 -22.74 -7.07 -12.70
CA ASN A 419 -23.18 -5.72 -12.35
C ASN A 419 -22.27 -5.10 -11.29
N PHE A 420 -22.02 -3.80 -11.37
CA PHE A 420 -21.23 -3.06 -10.39
C PHE A 420 -21.99 -2.88 -9.07
N SER A 421 -21.47 -3.46 -7.99
CA SER A 421 -22.04 -3.37 -6.64
C SER A 421 -21.61 -2.11 -5.87
N GLY A 422 -20.90 -1.17 -6.51
CA GLY A 422 -20.31 -0.01 -5.88
C GLY A 422 -18.86 -0.25 -5.42
N LEU A 423 -18.34 0.67 -4.60
CA LEU A 423 -16.93 0.72 -4.20
C LEU A 423 -16.53 -0.34 -3.17
N GLY A 424 -17.47 -1.13 -2.63
CA GLY A 424 -17.21 -2.18 -1.63
C GLY A 424 -17.04 -1.67 -0.20
N LEU A 425 -17.23 -0.37 0.02
CA LEU A 425 -17.14 0.31 1.32
C LEU A 425 -18.55 0.54 1.87
N SER A 426 -18.73 0.45 3.19
CA SER A 426 -20.04 0.69 3.83
C SER A 426 -20.15 2.14 4.29
N THR A 427 -20.87 2.97 3.54
CA THR A 427 -21.02 4.42 3.77
C THR A 427 -22.48 4.86 3.78
N PRO A 428 -22.83 5.92 4.53
CA PRO A 428 -24.21 6.37 4.68
C PRO A 428 -24.68 7.10 3.42
N ASP A 429 -25.86 6.74 2.91
CA ASP A 429 -26.55 7.45 1.83
C ASP A 429 -27.30 8.70 2.32
N VAL A 430 -28.03 9.38 1.44
CA VAL A 430 -28.79 10.60 1.79
C VAL A 430 -29.94 10.36 2.77
N THR A 431 -30.30 9.11 3.04
CA THR A 431 -31.26 8.71 4.08
C THR A 431 -30.57 8.32 5.39
N GLY A 432 -29.24 8.29 5.41
CA GLY A 432 -28.41 7.82 6.53
C GLY A 432 -28.24 6.30 6.56
N ALA A 433 -28.74 5.55 5.58
CA ALA A 433 -28.60 4.10 5.53
C ALA A 433 -27.22 3.70 5.01
N ALA A 434 -26.55 2.77 5.69
CA ALA A 434 -25.20 2.35 5.33
C ALA A 434 -25.22 1.33 4.18
N GLY A 435 -24.46 1.61 3.11
CA GLY A 435 -24.35 0.73 1.95
C GLY A 435 -23.19 1.06 1.02
N SER A 436 -22.98 0.22 0.01
CA SER A 436 -21.96 0.41 -1.02
C SER A 436 -22.45 1.39 -2.09
N GLN A 437 -21.80 2.56 -2.13
CA GLN A 437 -22.04 3.64 -3.11
C GLN A 437 -21.06 3.54 -4.28
N ASP A 438 -21.33 4.24 -5.39
CA ASP A 438 -20.43 4.29 -6.57
C ASP A 438 -19.48 5.51 -6.58
N PHE A 439 -19.79 6.53 -5.78
CA PHE A 439 -18.94 7.68 -5.48
C PHE A 439 -19.18 8.08 -4.02
N ILE A 440 -18.10 8.39 -3.28
CA ILE A 440 -18.15 8.82 -1.88
C ILE A 440 -17.35 10.13 -1.76
N LEU A 441 -17.87 11.09 -1.00
CA LEU A 441 -17.14 12.29 -0.60
C LEU A 441 -16.98 12.32 0.92
N PHE A 442 -15.75 12.44 1.41
CA PHE A 442 -15.51 12.62 2.84
C PHE A 442 -14.62 13.83 3.14
N ASP A 443 -14.91 14.48 4.26
CA ASP A 443 -14.13 15.56 4.84
C ASP A 443 -12.84 14.96 5.44
N VAL A 444 -11.68 15.36 4.91
CA VAL A 444 -10.36 14.81 5.33
C VAL A 444 -10.00 15.27 6.74
N GLU A 445 -10.52 16.42 7.16
CA GLU A 445 -10.28 16.99 8.47
C GLU A 445 -11.17 16.28 9.50
N THR A 446 -12.50 16.28 9.34
CA THR A 446 -13.39 15.68 10.35
C THR A 446 -13.48 14.17 10.26
N GLY A 447 -13.34 13.59 9.06
CA GLY A 447 -13.62 12.17 8.78
C GLY A 447 -15.07 11.86 8.42
N GLY A 448 -15.95 12.86 8.47
CA GLY A 448 -17.35 12.68 8.13
C GLY A 448 -17.55 12.45 6.64
N VAL A 449 -18.50 11.56 6.29
CA VAL A 449 -18.99 11.43 4.91
C VAL A 449 -20.03 12.52 4.68
N ILE A 450 -19.82 13.32 3.63
CA ILE A 450 -20.79 14.29 3.15
C ILE A 450 -21.83 13.53 2.33
N LEU A 451 -23.11 13.73 2.63
CA LEU A 451 -24.19 12.96 2.01
C LEU A 451 -24.56 13.56 0.64
N GLY A 452 -24.71 12.69 -0.38
CA GLY A 452 -25.06 13.10 -1.74
C GLY A 452 -25.10 11.93 -2.73
N ASN A 453 -24.86 12.22 -4.01
CA ASN A 453 -24.67 11.23 -5.10
C ASN A 453 -25.87 10.34 -5.47
N GLU A 454 -27.08 10.53 -4.92
CA GLU A 454 -28.25 9.82 -5.43
C GLU A 454 -28.76 10.38 -6.76
N ASN A 455 -29.11 9.45 -7.67
CA ASN A 455 -29.75 9.78 -8.94
C ASN A 455 -31.16 10.31 -8.67
N ASN A 456 -31.33 11.63 -8.69
CA ASN A 456 -32.63 12.24 -8.89
C ASN A 456 -33.23 11.70 -10.20
N ASN A 457 -34.15 10.74 -10.10
CA ASN A 457 -35.22 10.59 -11.10
C ASN A 457 -36.33 11.55 -10.66
N PRO A 458 -36.42 12.78 -11.21
CA PRO A 458 -37.42 13.77 -10.78
C PRO A 458 -38.87 13.33 -11.04
N ASN A 459 -39.08 12.21 -11.74
CA ASN A 459 -40.37 11.70 -12.18
C ASN A 459 -40.77 10.37 -11.51
N ALA A 460 -40.06 9.87 -10.49
CA ALA A 460 -40.41 8.64 -9.78
C ALA A 460 -41.58 8.87 -8.79
N PRO A 461 -42.76 8.26 -8.97
CA PRO A 461 -43.88 8.48 -8.06
C PRO A 461 -43.63 7.79 -6.70
N GLY A 462 -43.90 8.51 -5.61
CA GLY A 462 -43.88 7.94 -4.25
C GLY A 462 -42.58 8.11 -3.46
N PHE A 463 -41.53 8.67 -4.05
CA PHE A 463 -40.33 9.09 -3.33
C PHE A 463 -40.43 10.58 -3.00
N PRO A 464 -40.12 11.03 -1.77
CA PRO A 464 -39.98 12.46 -1.51
C PRO A 464 -38.85 13.01 -2.38
N GLN A 465 -39.11 14.15 -3.03
CA GLN A 465 -38.02 14.98 -3.56
C GLN A 465 -37.12 15.29 -2.35
N SER A 466 -35.92 14.72 -2.31
CA SER A 466 -35.04 14.91 -1.16
C SER A 466 -34.15 16.14 -1.40
N PRO A 467 -34.37 17.28 -0.73
CA PRO A 467 -33.45 18.42 -0.78
C PRO A 467 -32.08 18.11 -0.13
N ASN A 468 -31.88 16.91 0.42
CA ASN A 468 -30.77 16.57 1.32
C ASN A 468 -29.46 16.14 0.61
N SER A 469 -29.35 16.28 -0.71
CA SER A 469 -28.16 15.86 -1.47
C SER A 469 -27.21 17.05 -1.68
N ALA A 470 -26.13 17.12 -0.90
CA ALA A 470 -25.19 18.24 -0.91
C ALA A 470 -24.29 18.30 -2.17
N TYR A 471 -24.33 17.27 -3.03
CA TYR A 471 -23.63 17.29 -4.31
C TYR A 471 -24.21 16.28 -5.31
N ALA A 472 -24.09 16.63 -6.59
CA ALA A 472 -24.36 15.75 -7.73
C ALA A 472 -23.07 15.46 -8.50
N VAL A 473 -22.98 14.29 -9.13
CA VAL A 473 -21.79 13.87 -9.90
C VAL A 473 -22.18 13.55 -11.34
N ASP A 474 -21.69 14.33 -12.29
CA ASP A 474 -21.69 13.94 -13.70
C ASP A 474 -20.61 12.87 -13.89
N LYS A 475 -21.03 11.62 -13.86
CA LYS A 475 -20.17 10.45 -13.99
C LYS A 475 -19.56 10.32 -15.39
N THR A 476 -20.22 10.83 -16.44
CA THR A 476 -19.70 10.79 -17.81
C THR A 476 -18.56 11.80 -17.99
N ASN A 477 -18.83 13.07 -17.66
CA ASN A 477 -17.86 14.15 -17.85
C ASN A 477 -16.92 14.33 -16.67
N GLY A 478 -17.06 13.61 -15.55
CA GLY A 478 -16.18 13.72 -14.39
C GLY A 478 -16.23 15.11 -13.74
N TYR A 479 -17.42 15.57 -13.38
CA TYR A 479 -17.61 16.79 -12.59
C TYR A 479 -18.44 16.49 -11.35
N ILE A 480 -18.07 17.12 -10.23
CA ILE A 480 -18.91 17.22 -9.04
C ILE A 480 -19.49 18.64 -8.98
N GLU A 481 -20.78 18.77 -8.74
CA GLU A 481 -21.49 20.03 -8.52
C GLU A 481 -21.98 20.04 -7.08
N PHE A 482 -21.50 20.98 -6.27
CA PHE A 482 -22.01 21.21 -4.92
C PHE A 482 -23.35 21.92 -4.96
N ARG A 483 -24.23 21.54 -4.01
CA ARG A 483 -25.58 22.07 -3.88
C ARG A 483 -25.82 22.37 -2.42
N ASP A 484 -26.37 23.54 -2.17
CA ASP A 484 -26.87 23.89 -0.84
C ASP A 484 -28.13 23.06 -0.52
N VAL A 485 -28.16 22.56 0.71
CA VAL A 485 -29.23 21.73 1.26
C VAL A 485 -30.21 22.57 2.08
N ASP A 486 -29.79 23.72 2.63
CA ASP A 486 -30.64 24.60 3.44
C ASP A 486 -30.82 25.96 2.76
N ASN A 487 -31.87 26.02 1.94
CA ASN A 487 -32.26 27.23 1.20
C ASN A 487 -32.64 28.45 2.07
N THR A 488 -32.56 28.36 3.40
CA THR A 488 -32.75 29.48 4.33
C THR A 488 -31.43 30.16 4.71
N ASN A 489 -30.29 29.50 4.52
CA ASN A 489 -28.95 30.03 4.77
C ASN A 489 -28.28 30.41 3.42
N PRO A 490 -27.62 31.57 3.27
CA PRO A 490 -26.82 31.87 2.08
C PRO A 490 -25.52 31.05 1.96
N ASP A 491 -25.06 30.40 3.04
CA ASP A 491 -23.84 29.59 3.05
C ASP A 491 -24.10 28.15 2.55
N LEU A 492 -23.05 27.46 2.09
CA LEU A 492 -23.17 26.13 1.47
C LEU A 492 -23.41 25.06 2.55
N SER A 493 -24.67 24.80 2.87
CA SER A 493 -25.06 23.88 3.94
C SER A 493 -25.11 22.43 3.45
N ALA A 494 -24.70 21.48 4.30
CA ALA A 494 -24.70 20.05 3.96
C ALA A 494 -24.91 19.12 5.16
N TYR A 495 -25.51 17.96 4.92
CA TYR A 495 -25.54 16.88 5.91
C TYR A 495 -24.23 16.08 5.91
N ILE A 496 -23.69 15.85 7.10
CA ILE A 496 -22.48 15.04 7.35
C ILE A 496 -22.80 13.93 8.37
N CYS A 497 -22.34 12.71 8.08
CA CYS A 497 -22.34 11.59 9.01
C CYS A 497 -20.92 11.30 9.50
N TYR A 498 -20.69 11.28 10.81
CA TYR A 498 -19.38 11.04 11.40
C TYR A 498 -19.16 9.56 11.72
N PRO A 499 -17.91 9.05 11.64
CA PRO A 499 -17.60 7.67 12.00
C PRO A 499 -17.71 7.45 13.52
N THR A 500 -18.37 6.36 13.90
CA THR A 500 -18.62 6.00 15.30
C THR A 500 -17.64 4.96 15.84
N GLY A 501 -16.81 4.34 15.00
CA GLY A 501 -16.01 3.16 15.35
C GLY A 501 -16.80 1.86 15.54
N ASN A 502 -18.13 1.90 15.71
CA ASN A 502 -18.92 0.71 16.03
C ASN A 502 -19.39 0.01 14.75
N ASN A 503 -18.89 -1.19 14.45
CA ASN A 503 -19.29 -1.99 13.28
C ASN A 503 -20.81 -2.22 13.16
N ALA A 504 -21.57 -2.21 14.26
CA ALA A 504 -23.03 -2.36 14.22
C ALA A 504 -23.78 -1.06 13.85
N THR A 505 -23.22 0.11 14.15
CA THR A 505 -23.78 1.43 13.84
C THR A 505 -22.67 2.38 13.38
N PRO A 506 -22.02 2.12 12.23
CA PRO A 506 -20.70 2.69 11.88
C PRO A 506 -20.70 4.21 11.65
N TRP A 507 -21.88 4.81 11.51
CA TRP A 507 -22.08 6.22 11.19
C TRP A 507 -23.10 6.84 12.16
N THR A 508 -22.91 8.11 12.50
CA THR A 508 -23.93 8.87 13.23
C THR A 508 -25.17 9.09 12.37
N ALA A 509 -26.27 9.51 13.00
CA ALA A 509 -27.34 10.19 12.28
C ALA A 509 -26.78 11.39 11.47
N PRO A 510 -27.42 11.78 10.35
CA PRO A 510 -27.05 12.97 9.60
C PRO A 510 -27.09 14.23 10.46
N VAL A 511 -25.98 14.97 10.49
CA VAL A 511 -25.85 16.27 11.19
C VAL A 511 -25.80 17.36 10.13
N LEU A 512 -26.68 18.37 10.22
CA LEU A 512 -26.59 19.55 9.36
C LEU A 512 -25.36 20.38 9.76
N VAL A 513 -24.61 20.82 8.77
CA VAL A 513 -23.46 21.71 8.92
C VAL A 513 -23.70 22.94 8.07
N ASP A 514 -23.78 24.09 8.74
CA ASP A 514 -24.19 25.38 8.16
C ASP A 514 -23.25 25.91 7.07
N ASP A 515 -21.97 25.53 7.09
CA ASP A 515 -21.05 25.77 5.99
C ASP A 515 -20.01 24.65 5.81
N ILE A 516 -19.95 24.12 4.58
CA ILE A 516 -18.88 23.23 4.11
C ILE A 516 -17.88 23.88 3.15
N SER A 517 -18.03 25.17 2.84
CA SER A 517 -17.12 25.90 1.96
C SER A 517 -15.67 25.86 2.50
N GLY A 518 -14.69 25.79 1.59
CA GLY A 518 -13.26 25.79 1.92
C GLY A 518 -12.71 24.52 2.57
N ARG A 519 -13.57 23.60 3.07
CA ARG A 519 -13.15 22.33 3.69
C ARG A 519 -12.33 21.47 2.72
N ASN A 520 -11.33 20.76 3.24
CA ASN A 520 -10.60 19.76 2.48
C ASN A 520 -11.41 18.46 2.38
N VAL A 521 -11.75 18.04 1.16
CA VAL A 521 -12.52 16.82 0.89
C VAL A 521 -11.72 15.86 0.01
N ARG A 522 -11.90 14.56 0.23
CA ARG A 522 -11.40 13.49 -0.65
C ARG A 522 -12.59 12.80 -1.29
N ALA A 523 -12.66 12.83 -2.61
CA ALA A 523 -13.56 11.99 -3.37
C ALA A 523 -12.93 10.60 -3.59
N LEU A 524 -13.75 9.55 -3.45
CA LEU A 524 -13.42 8.17 -3.80
C LEU A 524 -14.37 7.69 -4.89
N TYR A 525 -13.83 7.14 -5.96
CA TYR A 525 -14.60 6.58 -7.08
C TYR A 525 -13.76 5.58 -7.89
N ARG A 526 -14.40 4.85 -8.81
CA ARG A 526 -13.72 3.98 -9.78
C ARG A 526 -13.92 4.47 -11.20
N GLY A 527 -12.89 4.35 -12.04
CA GLY A 527 -12.95 4.68 -13.46
C GLY A 527 -13.40 3.50 -14.32
N GLN A 528 -14.20 3.77 -15.35
CA GLN A 528 -14.53 2.82 -16.41
C GLN A 528 -13.26 2.44 -17.18
N GLY A 529 -13.02 1.14 -17.37
CA GLY A 529 -11.77 0.62 -17.93
C GLY A 529 -10.71 0.26 -16.88
N ALA A 530 -11.14 -0.15 -15.68
CA ALA A 530 -10.30 -0.75 -14.64
C ALA A 530 -9.03 0.05 -14.31
N TRP A 531 -9.17 1.38 -14.17
CA TRP A 531 -8.08 2.26 -13.75
C TRP A 531 -7.63 1.93 -12.33
N SER A 532 -6.32 1.87 -12.09
CA SER A 532 -5.73 1.92 -10.75
C SER A 532 -4.46 2.76 -10.72
N VAL A 533 -4.20 3.35 -9.55
CA VAL A 533 -3.00 4.12 -9.24
C VAL A 533 -2.27 3.40 -8.13
N GLN A 534 -1.05 2.93 -8.42
CA GLN A 534 -0.27 2.02 -7.60
C GLN A 534 1.07 2.68 -7.27
N PRO A 535 1.27 3.20 -6.05
CA PRO A 535 2.55 3.70 -5.58
C PRO A 535 3.47 2.54 -5.16
N PHE A 536 4.75 2.70 -5.47
CA PHE A 536 5.85 1.83 -5.09
C PHE A 536 6.89 2.66 -4.35
N LYS A 537 7.35 2.19 -3.20
CA LYS A 537 8.42 2.83 -2.44
C LYS A 537 9.51 1.81 -2.10
N ALA A 538 10.73 2.07 -2.58
CA ALA A 538 11.93 1.35 -2.17
C ALA A 538 12.14 1.46 -0.65
N ALA A 539 12.66 0.40 -0.03
CA ALA A 539 12.86 0.37 1.42
C ALA A 539 13.73 1.54 1.91
N ALA A 540 13.27 2.28 2.91
CA ALA A 540 13.99 3.45 3.43
C ALA A 540 15.44 3.14 3.84
N TYR A 541 15.69 1.91 4.28
CA TYR A 541 17.01 1.32 4.48
C TYR A 541 17.04 -0.11 3.95
N TYR A 542 18.17 -0.53 3.38
CA TYR A 542 18.44 -1.92 3.07
C TYR A 542 19.55 -2.46 3.98
N ARG A 543 19.32 -3.59 4.66
CA ARG A 543 20.36 -4.28 5.43
C ARG A 543 21.24 -5.12 4.46
N PRO A 544 22.57 -4.92 4.46
CA PRO A 544 23.47 -5.85 3.78
C PRO A 544 23.43 -7.23 4.45
N VAL A 545 23.18 -8.28 3.68
CA VAL A 545 23.23 -9.68 4.13
C VAL A 545 24.35 -10.45 3.42
N TYR A 546 24.88 -11.47 4.07
CA TYR A 546 26.03 -12.27 3.62
C TYR A 546 25.65 -13.68 3.12
N GLY A 547 24.35 -13.96 3.07
CA GLY A 547 23.73 -15.14 2.46
C GLY A 547 22.23 -14.90 2.28
N PHE A 548 21.56 -15.78 1.53
CA PHE A 548 20.11 -15.74 1.32
C PHE A 548 19.62 -17.16 0.98
N ASN A 549 18.31 -17.38 1.10
CA ASN A 549 17.71 -18.71 1.03
C ASN A 549 17.17 -19.05 -0.37
N ALA A 550 16.68 -20.29 -0.53
CA ALA A 550 15.95 -20.70 -1.73
C ALA A 550 14.72 -19.80 -2.05
N ASN A 551 14.16 -19.16 -1.01
CA ASN A 551 13.08 -18.17 -1.10
C ASN A 551 13.59 -16.72 -1.32
N GLY A 552 14.83 -16.54 -1.79
CA GLY A 552 15.38 -15.23 -2.14
C GLY A 552 15.69 -14.33 -0.93
N LEU A 553 15.57 -13.01 -1.14
CA LEU A 553 15.82 -11.95 -0.16
C LEU A 553 14.51 -11.43 0.46
N ALA A 554 14.53 -11.07 1.74
CA ALA A 554 13.40 -10.42 2.40
C ALA A 554 13.24 -8.94 1.98
N PRO A 555 12.06 -8.32 2.19
CA PRO A 555 11.86 -6.90 1.88
C PRO A 555 12.78 -6.01 2.70
N GLY A 556 13.61 -5.19 2.05
CA GLY A 556 14.62 -4.38 2.75
C GLY A 556 15.95 -5.10 3.01
N GLU A 557 16.20 -6.25 2.40
CA GLU A 557 17.52 -6.88 2.36
C GLU A 557 18.28 -6.59 1.07
N ALA A 558 19.61 -6.59 1.15
CA ALA A 558 20.48 -6.53 -0.01
C ALA A 558 21.68 -7.46 0.15
N PHE A 559 21.89 -8.40 -0.76
CA PHE A 559 23.02 -9.34 -0.70
C PHE A 559 24.24 -8.81 -1.46
N ILE A 560 25.42 -8.87 -0.86
CA ILE A 560 26.69 -8.48 -1.50
C ILE A 560 27.26 -9.66 -2.28
N GLY A 561 27.27 -9.57 -3.60
CA GLY A 561 27.77 -10.63 -4.48
C GLY A 561 29.24 -10.96 -4.29
N GLY A 562 29.62 -12.20 -4.60
CA GLY A 562 30.96 -12.75 -4.37
C GLY A 562 31.19 -13.24 -2.94
N THR A 563 30.35 -12.85 -1.98
CA THR A 563 30.35 -13.43 -0.63
C THR A 563 30.06 -14.93 -0.73
N ASN A 564 30.87 -15.75 -0.04
CA ASN A 564 30.77 -17.22 -0.05
C ASN A 564 30.79 -17.85 -1.47
N GLY A 565 31.36 -17.15 -2.46
CA GLY A 565 31.38 -17.60 -3.86
C GLY A 565 30.04 -17.51 -4.60
N VAL A 566 29.01 -16.90 -4.00
CA VAL A 566 27.67 -16.77 -4.59
C VAL A 566 27.52 -15.43 -5.30
N GLY A 567 27.07 -15.47 -6.55
CA GLY A 567 26.86 -14.27 -7.38
C GLY A 567 28.15 -13.56 -7.80
N ASN A 568 27.98 -12.50 -8.56
CA ASN A 568 29.09 -11.72 -9.11
C ASN A 568 29.69 -10.78 -8.06
N ASN A 569 31.02 -10.80 -7.91
CA ASN A 569 31.79 -9.99 -6.94
C ASN A 569 31.85 -8.48 -7.25
N PHE A 570 30.88 -7.96 -8.00
CA PHE A 570 30.69 -6.54 -8.35
C PHE A 570 29.20 -6.15 -8.39
N ARG A 571 28.29 -7.04 -7.96
CA ARG A 571 26.83 -6.79 -7.94
C ARG A 571 26.26 -6.81 -6.54
N ILE A 572 25.38 -5.87 -6.27
CA ILE A 572 24.54 -5.85 -5.08
C ILE A 572 23.18 -6.34 -5.50
N TYR A 573 22.70 -7.39 -4.83
CA TYR A 573 21.46 -8.08 -5.15
C TYR A 573 20.32 -7.62 -4.24
N PHE A 574 19.11 -7.59 -4.77
CA PHE A 574 17.89 -7.07 -4.14
C PHE A 574 16.69 -7.98 -4.46
N PRO A 575 15.60 -7.91 -3.67
CA PRO A 575 14.33 -8.54 -4.00
C PRO A 575 13.85 -8.22 -5.43
N PRO A 576 13.31 -9.21 -6.18
CA PRO A 576 12.69 -8.99 -7.49
C PRO A 576 11.57 -7.94 -7.51
N SER A 577 10.93 -7.70 -6.36
CA SER A 577 9.94 -6.64 -6.17
C SER A 577 10.50 -5.22 -6.31
N ASP A 578 11.80 -5.03 -6.07
CA ASP A 578 12.48 -3.73 -6.16
C ASP A 578 13.09 -3.45 -7.55
N LEU A 579 12.80 -4.29 -8.55
CA LEU A 579 13.25 -4.07 -9.91
C LEU A 579 12.78 -2.71 -10.47
N GLY A 580 13.73 -1.89 -10.91
CA GLY A 580 13.53 -0.53 -11.41
C GLY A 580 13.54 0.57 -10.34
N GLN A 581 13.67 0.23 -9.05
CA GLN A 581 13.91 1.22 -7.99
C GLN A 581 15.33 1.82 -8.10
N GLN A 582 15.54 2.96 -7.45
CA GLN A 582 16.84 3.59 -7.21
C GLN A 582 17.22 3.52 -5.73
N VAL A 583 18.50 3.29 -5.47
CA VAL A 583 19.13 3.26 -4.15
C VAL A 583 20.33 4.22 -4.10
N ILE A 584 20.56 4.82 -2.94
CA ILE A 584 21.81 5.53 -2.62
C ILE A 584 22.62 4.63 -1.72
N ILE A 585 23.94 4.63 -1.91
CA ILE A 585 24.86 3.86 -1.08
C ILE A 585 25.90 4.80 -0.50
N ASP A 586 25.94 4.88 0.83
CA ASP A 586 26.83 5.77 1.57
C ASP A 586 28.30 5.43 1.32
N GLU A 587 28.68 4.15 1.37
CA GLU A 587 30.05 3.67 1.14
C GLU A 587 30.07 2.32 0.40
N VAL A 588 30.84 2.23 -0.69
CA VAL A 588 31.17 1.00 -1.41
C VAL A 588 32.69 0.88 -1.54
N TRP A 589 33.28 -0.13 -0.90
CA TRP A 589 34.69 -0.48 -1.01
C TRP A 589 34.91 -1.43 -2.18
N PHE A 590 35.87 -1.10 -3.03
CA PHE A 590 36.19 -1.85 -4.23
C PHE A 590 37.69 -1.85 -4.51
N ASN A 591 38.18 -2.82 -5.28
CA ASN A 591 39.58 -2.93 -5.68
C ASN A 591 39.65 -3.13 -7.21
N THR A 592 40.66 -2.52 -7.81
CA THR A 592 40.96 -2.57 -9.27
C THR A 592 42.32 -3.23 -9.57
N GLY A 593 42.91 -3.90 -8.57
CA GLY A 593 44.27 -4.46 -8.62
C GLY A 593 45.35 -3.48 -8.15
N THR A 594 45.01 -2.22 -7.89
CA THR A 594 45.94 -1.17 -7.41
C THR A 594 45.80 -0.83 -5.92
N GLY A 595 44.85 -1.46 -5.22
CA GLY A 595 44.53 -1.23 -3.82
C GLY A 595 43.04 -0.93 -3.58
N ALA A 596 42.65 -0.92 -2.31
CA ALA A 596 41.28 -0.62 -1.90
C ALA A 596 40.95 0.87 -2.15
N GLN A 597 39.81 1.10 -2.80
CA GLN A 597 39.23 2.40 -3.13
C GLN A 597 37.79 2.44 -2.61
N VAL A 598 37.23 3.63 -2.42
CA VAL A 598 35.87 3.80 -1.89
C VAL A 598 35.05 4.78 -2.73
N LEU A 599 33.88 4.34 -3.20
CA LEU A 599 32.83 5.24 -3.66
C LEU A 599 32.02 5.70 -2.45
N LYS A 600 31.70 7.00 -2.38
CA LYS A 600 30.85 7.55 -1.33
C LYS A 600 29.62 8.27 -1.88
N GLY A 601 28.48 8.06 -1.23
CA GLY A 601 27.20 8.72 -1.53
C GLY A 601 26.77 8.61 -2.99
N GLN A 602 26.89 7.41 -3.59
CA GLN A 602 26.58 7.21 -5.01
C GLN A 602 25.17 6.63 -5.20
N GLU A 603 24.49 7.06 -6.26
CA GLU A 603 23.19 6.54 -6.69
C GLU A 603 23.36 5.38 -7.67
N PHE A 604 22.60 4.31 -7.45
CA PHE A 604 22.52 3.15 -8.35
C PHE A 604 21.05 2.82 -8.66
N GLN A 605 20.81 2.29 -9.86
CA GLN A 605 19.51 1.77 -10.26
C GLN A 605 19.52 0.24 -10.22
N ILE A 606 18.42 -0.37 -9.79
CA ILE A 606 18.23 -1.82 -9.84
C ILE A 606 17.70 -2.17 -11.24
N THR A 607 18.57 -2.68 -12.11
CA THR A 607 18.33 -2.69 -13.57
C THR A 607 17.80 -4.00 -14.14
N ALA A 608 18.27 -5.14 -13.63
CA ALA A 608 18.01 -6.45 -14.21
C ALA A 608 18.00 -7.56 -13.14
N ILE A 609 17.64 -8.77 -13.56
CA ILE A 609 17.63 -9.98 -12.72
C ILE A 609 18.77 -10.89 -13.16
N GLU A 610 19.46 -11.50 -12.21
CA GLU A 610 20.54 -12.45 -12.45
C GLU A 610 19.96 -13.86 -12.71
N PRO A 611 20.19 -14.46 -13.89
CA PRO A 611 19.79 -15.83 -14.17
C PRO A 611 20.43 -16.80 -13.17
N GLY A 612 19.63 -17.73 -12.63
CA GLY A 612 20.09 -18.73 -11.67
C GLY A 612 20.03 -18.31 -10.20
N LEU A 613 20.18 -17.01 -9.88
CA LEU A 613 19.89 -16.48 -8.54
C LEU A 613 18.45 -15.95 -8.42
N ASN A 614 17.84 -15.55 -9.52
CA ASN A 614 16.50 -14.94 -9.58
C ASN A 614 16.35 -13.67 -8.72
N LEU A 615 17.46 -13.02 -8.33
CA LEU A 615 17.47 -11.74 -7.62
C LEU A 615 17.69 -10.57 -8.59
N ALA A 616 17.08 -9.43 -8.31
CA ALA A 616 17.38 -8.19 -9.01
C ALA A 616 18.76 -7.65 -8.59
N TYR A 617 19.43 -6.83 -9.40
CA TYR A 617 20.75 -6.31 -9.04
C TYR A 617 21.01 -4.86 -9.49
N ALA A 618 21.95 -4.24 -8.77
CA ALA A 618 22.69 -3.04 -9.19
C ALA A 618 24.18 -3.40 -9.36
N ASP A 619 24.84 -2.84 -10.36
CA ASP A 619 26.24 -3.13 -10.70
C ASP A 619 27.14 -1.96 -10.25
N ILE A 620 28.16 -2.21 -9.43
CA ILE A 620 29.02 -1.11 -8.93
C ILE A 620 29.81 -0.44 -10.05
N ARG A 621 30.01 -1.14 -11.17
CA ARG A 621 30.77 -0.67 -12.34
C ARG A 621 30.00 0.34 -13.18
N ASP A 622 28.73 0.62 -12.84
CA ASP A 622 28.00 1.78 -13.34
C ASP A 622 28.59 3.11 -12.83
N LYS A 623 29.39 3.07 -11.75
CA LYS A 623 30.07 4.23 -11.12
C LYS A 623 31.57 4.01 -10.88
N ALA A 624 32.00 2.77 -10.67
CA ALA A 624 33.41 2.39 -10.49
C ALA A 624 34.07 2.01 -11.83
N PRO A 625 35.41 2.08 -11.95
CA PRO A 625 36.13 1.66 -13.17
C PRO A 625 35.81 0.22 -13.61
N ALA A 626 35.84 -0.03 -14.92
CA ALA A 626 35.69 -1.38 -15.47
C ALA A 626 36.80 -2.31 -14.93
N GLY A 627 36.39 -3.41 -14.28
CA GLY A 627 37.30 -4.31 -13.55
C GLY A 627 37.25 -4.17 -12.02
N SER A 628 36.49 -3.22 -11.49
CA SER A 628 36.25 -3.11 -10.04
C SER A 628 35.51 -4.33 -9.49
N VAL A 629 36.01 -4.87 -8.39
CA VAL A 629 35.39 -5.93 -7.57
C VAL A 629 35.29 -5.47 -6.12
N PHE A 630 34.35 -6.01 -5.34
CA PHE A 630 34.21 -5.67 -3.91
C PHE A 630 35.49 -5.95 -3.12
N ASP A 631 35.82 -5.01 -2.23
CA ASP A 631 36.90 -5.16 -1.27
C ASP A 631 36.35 -5.26 0.15
N PHE A 632 36.74 -6.32 0.87
CA PHE A 632 36.27 -6.58 2.23
C PHE A 632 37.32 -6.24 3.30
N SER A 633 38.40 -5.50 2.96
CA SER A 633 39.50 -5.20 3.90
C SER A 633 39.07 -4.45 5.16
N GLN A 634 37.95 -3.73 5.09
CA GLN A 634 37.37 -2.98 6.21
C GLN A 634 36.36 -3.80 7.05
N GLY A 635 36.24 -5.11 6.80
CA GLY A 635 35.24 -5.99 7.42
C GLY A 635 33.84 -5.88 6.81
N TYR A 636 33.65 -5.01 5.81
CA TYR A 636 32.45 -4.86 5.00
C TYR A 636 32.84 -4.28 3.64
N ALA A 637 32.14 -4.68 2.58
CA ALA A 637 32.31 -4.07 1.25
C ALA A 637 31.30 -2.96 0.97
N VAL A 638 30.08 -3.04 1.54
CA VAL A 638 29.00 -2.09 1.28
C VAL A 638 28.35 -1.66 2.60
N ARG A 639 28.05 -0.38 2.74
CA ARG A 639 27.38 0.18 3.93
C ARG A 639 26.45 1.32 3.55
N GLY A 640 25.35 1.43 4.29
CA GLY A 640 24.44 2.58 4.18
C GLY A 640 23.65 2.59 2.88
N ILE A 641 23.06 1.45 2.51
CA ILE A 641 22.17 1.33 1.36
C ILE A 641 20.79 1.89 1.76
N ARG A 642 20.26 2.86 1.00
CA ARG A 642 19.01 3.56 1.29
C ARG A 642 18.14 3.64 0.04
N GLY A 643 16.87 3.27 0.12
CA GLY A 643 15.91 3.47 -0.96
C GLY A 643 15.68 4.96 -1.22
N ALA A 644 15.89 5.37 -2.47
CA ALA A 644 15.87 6.76 -2.88
C ALA A 644 14.74 7.09 -3.87
N SER A 645 13.83 6.14 -4.12
CA SER A 645 12.79 6.26 -5.15
C SER A 645 11.37 6.13 -4.59
N MET A 646 10.49 6.95 -5.18
CA MET A 646 9.04 6.79 -5.16
C MET A 646 8.59 6.69 -6.62
N LYS A 647 7.91 5.60 -6.97
CA LYS A 647 7.41 5.36 -8.32
C LYS A 647 5.91 5.17 -8.30
N VAL A 648 5.18 5.91 -9.11
CA VAL A 648 3.73 5.73 -9.29
C VAL A 648 3.51 5.06 -10.64
N ARG A 649 2.79 3.93 -10.62
CA ARG A 649 2.29 3.26 -11.81
C ARG A 649 0.80 3.52 -11.94
N VAL A 650 0.35 3.87 -13.14
CA VAL A 650 -1.06 3.86 -13.49
C VAL A 650 -1.32 2.70 -14.43
N LEU A 651 -2.26 1.84 -14.05
CA LEU A 651 -2.74 0.70 -14.83
C LEU A 651 -4.16 1.01 -15.33
N TRP A 652 -4.48 0.57 -16.55
CA TRP A 652 -5.84 0.58 -17.05
C TRP A 652 -6.05 -0.51 -18.10
N ASN A 653 -7.28 -1.02 -18.18
CA ASN A 653 -7.65 -2.05 -19.15
C ASN A 653 -9.05 -1.80 -19.72
N PRO A 654 -9.17 -1.41 -21.00
CA PRO A 654 -10.46 -1.19 -21.66
C PRO A 654 -11.12 -2.49 -22.15
N THR A 655 -10.46 -3.65 -22.03
CA THR A 655 -11.02 -4.94 -22.45
C THR A 655 -11.91 -5.54 -21.36
N PHE A 656 -12.71 -6.53 -21.73
CA PHE A 656 -13.59 -7.28 -20.84
C PHE A 656 -13.41 -8.77 -21.08
N PHE A 657 -13.75 -9.57 -20.09
CA PHE A 657 -13.91 -11.02 -20.18
C PHE A 657 -15.30 -11.41 -19.66
N ARG A 658 -15.64 -12.70 -19.67
CA ARG A 658 -16.89 -13.20 -19.11
C ARG A 658 -16.63 -14.46 -18.31
N LEU A 659 -17.19 -14.50 -17.11
CA LEU A 659 -17.24 -15.71 -16.29
C LEU A 659 -18.23 -16.72 -16.89
N VAL A 660 -17.88 -17.99 -16.80
CA VAL A 660 -18.70 -19.17 -17.10
C VAL A 660 -18.70 -20.09 -15.88
N SER A 661 -19.41 -21.22 -15.96
CA SER A 661 -19.44 -22.22 -14.88
C SER A 661 -18.12 -22.99 -14.71
N ASP A 662 -17.28 -23.05 -15.75
CA ASP A 662 -15.97 -23.71 -15.69
C ASP A 662 -14.90 -22.74 -15.19
N GLY A 663 -14.42 -22.98 -13.97
CA GLY A 663 -13.54 -22.05 -13.28
C GLY A 663 -12.07 -22.02 -13.74
N PRO A 664 -11.46 -23.13 -14.18
CA PRO A 664 -10.18 -23.09 -14.88
C PRO A 664 -10.22 -22.26 -16.18
N THR A 665 -11.30 -22.35 -16.96
CA THR A 665 -11.52 -21.45 -18.11
C THR A 665 -11.63 -19.99 -17.69
N ASN A 666 -12.28 -19.69 -16.55
CA ASN A 666 -12.33 -18.32 -16.02
C ASN A 666 -10.94 -17.80 -15.64
N TYR A 667 -10.10 -18.63 -15.03
CA TYR A 667 -8.73 -18.27 -14.67
C TYR A 667 -7.88 -17.96 -15.91
N ALA A 668 -7.95 -18.79 -16.95
CA ALA A 668 -7.25 -18.54 -18.22
C ALA A 668 -7.71 -17.22 -18.89
N ARG A 669 -9.03 -16.93 -18.86
CA ARG A 669 -9.58 -15.65 -19.35
C ARG A 669 -9.12 -14.45 -18.54
N LEU A 670 -8.99 -14.58 -17.21
CA LEU A 670 -8.39 -13.54 -16.38
C LEU A 670 -6.94 -13.31 -16.79
N GLU A 671 -6.17 -14.36 -17.07
CA GLU A 671 -4.78 -14.23 -17.50
C GLU A 671 -4.64 -13.48 -18.83
N GLU A 672 -5.43 -13.84 -19.85
CA GLU A 672 -5.49 -13.11 -21.12
C GLU A 672 -5.88 -11.64 -20.91
N TRP A 673 -6.90 -11.39 -20.08
CA TRP A 673 -7.34 -10.04 -19.73
C TRP A 673 -6.22 -9.26 -19.05
N GLN A 674 -5.53 -9.83 -18.05
CA GLN A 674 -4.44 -9.16 -17.37
C GLN A 674 -3.23 -8.87 -18.25
N ARG A 675 -2.88 -9.76 -19.19
CA ARG A 675 -1.82 -9.52 -20.18
C ARG A 675 -2.12 -8.32 -21.09
N SER A 676 -3.39 -7.89 -21.18
CA SER A 676 -3.82 -6.71 -21.97
C SER A 676 -3.79 -5.38 -21.20
N TYR A 677 -3.39 -5.37 -19.92
CA TYR A 677 -3.21 -4.14 -19.14
C TYR A 677 -2.24 -3.17 -19.85
N ARG A 678 -2.67 -1.91 -19.94
CA ARG A 678 -1.83 -0.78 -20.33
C ARG A 678 -1.25 -0.15 -19.06
N ARG A 679 -0.03 0.37 -19.16
CA ARG A 679 0.68 0.97 -18.03
C ARG A 679 1.43 2.24 -18.43
N THR A 680 1.46 3.19 -17.49
CA THR A 680 2.37 4.34 -17.45
C THR A 680 3.06 4.32 -16.10
N GLU A 681 4.37 4.57 -16.06
CA GLU A 681 5.14 4.69 -14.82
C GLU A 681 5.77 6.09 -14.77
N THR A 682 5.78 6.71 -13.60
CA THR A 682 6.46 7.98 -13.34
C THR A 682 7.20 7.86 -12.01
N GLN A 683 8.45 8.30 -11.97
CA GLN A 683 9.36 8.09 -10.85
C GLN A 683 9.95 9.41 -10.39
N SER A 684 10.12 9.54 -9.08
CA SER A 684 10.79 10.65 -8.43
C SER A 684 11.79 10.13 -7.41
N PHE A 685 12.88 10.89 -7.28
CA PHE A 685 13.78 10.80 -6.15
C PHE A 685 13.06 11.21 -4.86
N ALA A 686 13.01 10.32 -3.86
CA ALA A 686 12.29 10.50 -2.60
C ALA A 686 12.91 9.65 -1.47
N VAL A 687 14.09 10.07 -1.00
CA VAL A 687 14.72 9.53 0.22
C VAL A 687 13.85 9.89 1.43
N ARG A 688 13.52 8.91 2.28
CA ARG A 688 12.89 9.20 3.58
C ARG A 688 13.98 9.77 4.50
N GLY A 689 13.80 10.99 4.98
CA GLY A 689 14.65 11.53 6.04
C GLY A 689 14.35 10.80 7.35
N THR A 690 15.27 9.96 7.82
CA THR A 690 15.27 9.38 9.16
C THR A 690 16.54 9.79 9.89
N GLU A 691 16.36 10.37 11.07
CA GLU A 691 17.42 10.50 12.07
C GLU A 691 17.83 9.08 12.54
N ARG A 692 19.12 8.88 12.78
CA ARG A 692 19.75 7.62 13.24
C ARG A 692 20.31 7.78 14.65
#